data_AF-A0A6V8L7D1-F1
#
_entry.id   AF-A0A6V8L7D1-F1
#
_cell.length_a   1.000
_cell.length_b   1.000
_cell.length_c   1.000
_cell.angle_alpha   90.00
_cell.angle_beta   90.00
_cell.angle_gamma   90.00
#
_symmetry.space_group_name_H-M   'P 1'
#
loop_
_entity.id
_entity.type
_entity.pdbx_description
1 polymer ?
#
loop_
_entity_poly.entity_id
_entity_poly.type
_entity_poly.pdbx_seq_one_letter_code
_entity_poly.pdbx_strand_id
1 'polypeptide(L)'
;MTRLLAPAADPWTLAVHREEVGFTPIGAAVAISQRQALTCAHVVLDWFDDPERRQLIEPLWVSFPKVTSAWKLRRRVRRVEFDADDAQIADVAVLHLADDMPAGVEPARVKFLDPAVLAGRRWWAFGFPASSRRNGSEATGTVGPRLAHGWVRLDTDSPYPVEKGFSGGGLWLPDYDAVAAIVGQADSAGARPGDGQALTLAQADVFVPGAKLRVLAGWAAADAGAAAMAAWGWRLDEDAEAGRHWRPRGRGVMSDLERGYRFQGRTAALDRIVSWLDRSVPDQRALVVTGSPGVGKSAVLGRIVTTADARLRLELPDNDTGVVATVGSVGCAVHVKGKTALEVATEIARAAGVALPAEVEQLAPAIHELLVEDPRRFNIIIDAVDEAATEHDARAVLTGIVLPLVQGCGQLGAQVVCGSRRHDSAGELLRVLDGAMQKIDLDDSAFFSLEDLRAYTLGTLRLVGAERPGNPYTDLTVAERVAARIAALAEPNFLVAGLDARRHGMYDEVAADPLTLTLTATVDAALDAYLDRVPPIEGTPARAVLTALAHAEAPGWTSDLWRTAAVALGSTVTAAQLDLFARSTAASFLVEAIHADQESTFRLFHQALNDALLRERGPGGERADQRRLTRAMLAIGRDNGWDAAPPYLLRSLPNHAHRAGLIDALLTDDDYLLHADLLRLLPPAHRAHSVAARARTRLLSLTPHANAAPPPERAAMFSITQKLENLSPITHDRPIPYRARWARTRPRTEVRRLEGHTGRVNAVCAVTTDGRSLLASAGDDGTVRVWDPATGTELHRLEGHTSAVTAVCAVTADDRALIASAGTDQTVRTWDPATGANLRRIRNPTGPVNAMCAVKVDGHQRLASAGSAMEIRFWDPATGTGYRRIETPSGTVNTMCPIAVEGRAMLCTAGDDRTVYIWDPAICGEFRTFEGHTGTVNAACAITEGGRTLLATACNDWTVRLWDPVAGKERRFQGHTDWVRAVCTVTVDGKTLLATAGDDRTIRLWDPVTGIELRRIEIPASTVNAMCVVPIDGHELLATACDDGSVRLWEPAAGAEPYRFDGHTGTVNALCVITVDRPLLASTSDDRLVSLWDPTNGSELRRLEGHAGAVTAACSVTAEGRTRLATAGDDGTVRVWDPITGTQLRHLEGHTGTVNAVSAVTVGIPWWPALATTAPYASGIRQPAASYAASKATLTGSVHCAP
;
A
#
# COMPACT_ATOMS: atom_id res chain seq x y z
N MET A 1 -32.16 1.56 -9.31
CA MET A 1 -30.86 1.03 -8.85
C MET A 1 -30.33 -0.11 -9.74
N THR A 2 -31.15 -0.83 -10.51
CA THR A 2 -30.71 -1.93 -11.42
C THR A 2 -29.84 -1.49 -12.60
N ARG A 3 -29.94 -0.23 -13.07
CA ARG A 3 -29.16 0.29 -14.21
C ARG A 3 -27.64 0.43 -13.98
N LEU A 4 -27.16 0.37 -12.74
CA LEU A 4 -25.73 0.54 -12.40
C LEU A 4 -24.90 -0.76 -12.58
N LEU A 5 -25.55 -1.91 -12.77
CA LEU A 5 -24.87 -3.22 -12.88
C LEU A 5 -24.95 -3.84 -14.28
N ALA A 6 -25.86 -3.35 -15.13
CA ALA A 6 -26.00 -3.82 -16.50
C ALA A 6 -24.89 -3.23 -17.40
N PRO A 7 -24.44 -3.97 -18.43
CA PRO A 7 -23.56 -3.41 -19.45
C PRO A 7 -24.24 -2.22 -20.16
N ALA A 8 -23.43 -1.25 -20.64
CA ALA A 8 -23.94 -0.12 -21.41
C ALA A 8 -24.61 -0.57 -22.73
N ALA A 9 -24.12 -1.66 -23.32
CA ALA A 9 -24.73 -2.35 -24.46
C ALA A 9 -24.51 -3.86 -24.36
N ASP A 10 -25.53 -4.64 -24.71
CA ASP A 10 -25.54 -6.11 -24.64
C ASP A 10 -25.97 -6.82 -25.95
N PRO A 11 -25.55 -6.34 -27.16
CA PRO A 11 -25.98 -6.92 -28.44
C PRO A 11 -25.50 -8.37 -28.64
N TRP A 12 -24.49 -8.78 -27.86
CA TRP A 12 -23.97 -10.15 -27.82
C TRP A 12 -24.94 -11.18 -27.22
N THR A 13 -26.04 -10.74 -26.61
CA THR A 13 -27.04 -11.64 -26.03
C THR A 13 -27.86 -12.31 -27.12
N LEU A 14 -27.78 -13.62 -27.20
CA LEU A 14 -28.46 -14.45 -28.18
C LEU A 14 -29.50 -15.36 -27.51
N ALA A 15 -30.49 -15.81 -28.28
CA ALA A 15 -31.45 -16.82 -27.84
C ALA A 15 -31.43 -18.03 -28.78
N VAL A 16 -31.41 -19.24 -28.22
CA VAL A 16 -31.33 -20.52 -28.94
C VAL A 16 -32.73 -21.12 -29.11
N HIS A 17 -33.05 -21.67 -30.28
CA HIS A 17 -34.37 -22.18 -30.65
C HIS A 17 -34.30 -23.55 -31.34
N ARG A 18 -35.33 -24.39 -31.15
CA ARG A 18 -35.50 -25.67 -31.89
C ARG A 18 -36.07 -25.50 -33.30
N GLU A 19 -36.69 -24.35 -33.58
CA GLU A 19 -37.45 -24.11 -34.82
C GLU A 19 -37.11 -22.74 -35.41
N GLU A 20 -37.20 -22.62 -36.73
CA GLU A 20 -36.92 -21.37 -37.46
C GLU A 20 -38.01 -20.30 -37.22
N VAL A 21 -39.29 -20.71 -37.12
CA VAL A 21 -40.44 -19.77 -37.10
C VAL A 21 -41.05 -19.64 -35.69
N GLY A 22 -40.39 -20.18 -34.66
CA GLY A 22 -40.81 -20.13 -33.25
C GLY A 22 -40.29 -18.91 -32.47
N PHE A 23 -41.05 -18.49 -31.45
CA PHE A 23 -40.68 -17.40 -30.51
C PHE A 23 -40.35 -17.88 -29.11
N THR A 24 -40.10 -19.17 -28.93
CA THR A 24 -39.82 -19.76 -27.61
C THR A 24 -38.37 -20.23 -27.57
N PRO A 25 -37.46 -19.43 -26.99
CA PRO A 25 -36.10 -19.87 -26.76
C PRO A 25 -36.06 -21.08 -25.81
N ILE A 26 -35.12 -21.98 -26.05
CA ILE A 26 -34.80 -23.11 -25.14
C ILE A 26 -33.65 -22.77 -24.19
N GLY A 27 -32.93 -21.68 -24.45
CA GLY A 27 -31.86 -21.15 -23.60
C GLY A 27 -31.26 -19.88 -24.21
N ALA A 28 -30.30 -19.30 -23.50
CA ALA A 28 -29.53 -18.16 -23.94
C ALA A 28 -28.18 -18.60 -24.54
N ALA A 29 -27.53 -17.69 -25.27
CA ALA A 29 -26.17 -17.87 -25.74
C ALA A 29 -25.46 -16.52 -25.80
N VAL A 30 -24.13 -16.55 -25.83
CA VAL A 30 -23.26 -15.37 -25.89
C VAL A 30 -22.55 -15.37 -27.24
N ALA A 31 -22.68 -14.31 -28.04
CA ALA A 31 -21.87 -14.15 -29.24
C ALA A 31 -20.39 -13.99 -28.86
N ILE A 32 -19.50 -14.80 -29.42
CA ILE A 32 -18.05 -14.73 -29.16
C ILE A 32 -17.23 -14.43 -30.44
N SER A 33 -17.84 -14.56 -31.62
CA SER A 33 -17.32 -14.05 -32.89
C SER A 33 -18.47 -13.79 -33.87
N GLN A 34 -18.19 -13.29 -35.08
CA GLN A 34 -19.21 -13.05 -36.12
C GLN A 34 -19.96 -14.31 -36.57
N ARG A 35 -19.44 -15.51 -36.27
CA ARG A 35 -20.06 -16.80 -36.63
C ARG A 35 -20.13 -17.80 -35.48
N GLN A 36 -19.70 -17.44 -34.27
CA GLN A 36 -19.66 -18.37 -33.15
C GLN A 36 -20.37 -17.81 -31.93
N ALA A 37 -21.08 -18.69 -31.23
CA ALA A 37 -21.73 -18.38 -29.96
C ALA A 37 -21.43 -19.47 -28.92
N LEU A 38 -21.32 -19.07 -27.66
CA LEU A 38 -21.12 -19.95 -26.51
C LEU A 38 -22.46 -20.16 -25.79
N THR A 39 -22.77 -21.40 -25.42
CA THR A 39 -23.95 -21.75 -24.62
C THR A 39 -23.62 -22.97 -23.75
N CYS A 40 -24.59 -23.44 -22.96
CA CYS A 40 -24.43 -24.68 -22.19
C CYS A 40 -24.74 -25.90 -23.05
N ALA A 41 -24.00 -27.00 -22.83
CA ALA A 41 -24.23 -28.25 -23.55
C ALA A 41 -25.67 -28.73 -23.32
N HIS A 42 -26.21 -28.55 -22.12
CA HIS A 42 -27.55 -29.02 -21.82
C HIS A 42 -28.67 -28.25 -22.54
N VAL A 43 -28.40 -27.06 -23.08
CA VAL A 43 -29.36 -26.28 -23.87
C VAL A 43 -29.56 -26.88 -25.26
N VAL A 44 -28.52 -27.55 -25.80
CA VAL A 44 -28.50 -28.07 -27.18
C VAL A 44 -28.64 -29.58 -27.28
N LEU A 45 -28.66 -30.28 -26.14
CA LEU A 45 -28.90 -31.73 -26.05
C LEU A 45 -30.34 -32.01 -25.57
N ASP A 46 -30.95 -33.08 -26.07
CA ASP A 46 -32.24 -33.56 -25.54
C ASP A 46 -31.97 -34.46 -24.31
N TRP A 47 -32.36 -33.98 -23.13
CA TRP A 47 -32.18 -34.69 -21.87
C TRP A 47 -33.39 -35.59 -21.62
N PHE A 48 -33.26 -36.86 -21.99
CA PHE A 48 -34.05 -37.92 -21.37
C PHE A 48 -33.39 -38.32 -20.04
N ASP A 49 -34.14 -38.91 -19.09
CA ASP A 49 -33.64 -39.43 -17.80
C ASP A 49 -32.55 -40.52 -17.93
N ASP A 50 -32.08 -40.80 -19.15
CA ASP A 50 -31.07 -41.81 -19.51
C ASP A 50 -29.82 -41.13 -20.10
N PRO A 51 -28.67 -41.11 -19.38
CA PRO A 51 -27.41 -40.53 -19.84
C PRO A 51 -26.89 -41.11 -21.16
N GLU A 52 -27.25 -42.35 -21.51
CA GLU A 52 -26.81 -43.02 -22.74
C GLU A 52 -27.60 -42.59 -23.99
N ARG A 53 -28.64 -41.75 -23.83
CA ARG A 53 -29.54 -41.29 -24.91
C ARG A 53 -29.44 -39.80 -25.25
N ARG A 54 -28.39 -39.10 -24.83
CA ARG A 54 -28.18 -37.68 -25.19
C ARG A 54 -28.03 -37.52 -26.70
N GLN A 55 -29.06 -37.00 -27.36
CA GLN A 55 -29.00 -36.66 -28.78
C GLN A 55 -28.93 -35.15 -28.96
N LEU A 56 -28.10 -34.70 -29.89
CA LEU A 56 -28.05 -33.30 -30.29
C LEU A 56 -29.39 -32.91 -30.89
N ILE A 57 -29.94 -31.78 -30.43
CA ILE A 57 -31.14 -31.21 -31.03
C ILE A 57 -30.73 -30.69 -32.41
N GLU A 58 -31.30 -31.26 -33.47
CA GLU A 58 -31.10 -30.78 -34.84
C GLU A 58 -32.44 -30.71 -35.59
N PRO A 59 -32.74 -29.60 -36.30
CA PRO A 59 -31.92 -28.39 -36.46
C PRO A 59 -31.99 -27.44 -35.24
N LEU A 60 -30.94 -26.63 -35.04
CA LEU A 60 -30.92 -25.51 -34.08
C LEU A 60 -30.82 -24.16 -34.79
N TRP A 61 -31.41 -23.13 -34.17
CA TRP A 61 -31.45 -21.76 -34.68
C TRP A 61 -31.11 -20.75 -33.59
N VAL A 62 -30.48 -19.64 -33.97
CA VAL A 62 -30.11 -18.55 -33.06
C VAL A 62 -30.78 -17.25 -33.50
N SER A 63 -31.25 -16.47 -32.52
CA SER A 63 -31.89 -15.15 -32.70
C SER A 63 -31.19 -14.04 -31.94
N PHE A 64 -31.48 -12.78 -32.31
CA PHE A 64 -30.77 -11.57 -31.86
C PHE A 64 -31.69 -10.58 -31.12
N PRO A 65 -32.16 -10.91 -29.90
CA PRO A 65 -33.23 -10.18 -29.21
C PRO A 65 -32.87 -8.73 -28.84
N LYS A 66 -31.58 -8.41 -28.69
CA LYS A 66 -31.09 -7.06 -28.33
C LYS A 66 -30.85 -6.14 -29.53
N VAL A 67 -31.02 -6.64 -30.76
CA VAL A 67 -30.83 -5.86 -31.98
C VAL A 67 -32.17 -5.57 -32.64
N THR A 68 -32.66 -4.33 -32.50
CA THR A 68 -34.01 -3.92 -32.94
C THR A 68 -34.27 -4.13 -34.44
N SER A 69 -33.25 -4.03 -35.29
CA SER A 69 -33.35 -4.28 -36.73
C SER A 69 -33.37 -5.78 -37.09
N ALA A 70 -32.92 -6.65 -36.18
CA ALA A 70 -32.61 -8.05 -36.46
C ALA A 70 -33.29 -9.07 -35.53
N TRP A 71 -34.11 -8.65 -34.55
CA TRP A 71 -34.70 -9.56 -33.55
C TRP A 71 -35.59 -10.67 -34.13
N LYS A 72 -36.15 -10.46 -35.32
CA LYS A 72 -36.91 -11.48 -36.06
C LYS A 72 -36.05 -12.39 -36.94
N LEU A 73 -34.79 -12.03 -37.20
CA LEU A 73 -33.87 -12.86 -37.98
C LEU A 73 -33.48 -14.10 -37.19
N ARG A 74 -33.22 -15.18 -37.92
CA ARG A 74 -32.68 -16.44 -37.41
C ARG A 74 -31.46 -16.85 -38.21
N ARG A 75 -30.48 -17.44 -37.53
CA ARG A 75 -29.32 -18.08 -38.15
C ARG A 75 -29.30 -19.55 -37.77
N ARG A 76 -29.17 -20.42 -38.77
CA ARG A 76 -29.07 -21.85 -38.55
C ARG A 76 -27.72 -22.17 -37.92
N VAL A 77 -27.72 -23.03 -36.91
CA VAL A 77 -26.47 -23.61 -36.39
C VAL A 77 -26.04 -24.71 -37.37
N ARG A 78 -24.84 -24.54 -37.94
CA ARG A 78 -24.23 -25.50 -38.88
C ARG A 78 -23.58 -26.67 -38.16
N ARG A 79 -22.95 -26.39 -37.03
CA ARG A 79 -22.21 -27.38 -36.22
C ARG A 79 -22.24 -26.97 -34.76
N VAL A 80 -22.35 -27.94 -33.87
CA VAL A 80 -22.15 -27.77 -32.43
C VAL A 80 -20.87 -28.50 -32.04
N GLU A 81 -20.03 -27.84 -31.25
CA GLU A 81 -18.79 -28.38 -30.71
C GLU A 81 -18.89 -28.42 -29.18
N PHE A 82 -18.73 -29.60 -28.58
CA PHE A 82 -18.80 -29.84 -27.14
C PHE A 82 -18.04 -31.14 -26.81
N ASP A 83 -17.65 -31.31 -25.54
CA ASP A 83 -17.10 -32.57 -25.04
C ASP A 83 -18.25 -33.52 -24.69
N ALA A 84 -18.40 -34.59 -25.47
CA ALA A 84 -19.49 -35.55 -25.31
C ALA A 84 -19.28 -36.52 -24.14
N ASP A 85 -18.02 -36.80 -23.78
CA ASP A 85 -17.66 -37.77 -22.74
C ASP A 85 -17.84 -37.18 -21.34
N ASP A 86 -17.62 -35.87 -21.19
CA ASP A 86 -17.70 -35.14 -19.91
C ASP A 86 -18.83 -34.08 -19.86
N ALA A 87 -19.84 -34.18 -20.72
CA ALA A 87 -20.91 -33.18 -20.86
C ALA A 87 -21.69 -32.84 -19.56
N GLN A 88 -21.63 -33.69 -18.52
CA GLN A 88 -22.19 -33.37 -17.20
C GLN A 88 -21.31 -32.43 -16.36
N ILE A 89 -19.99 -32.52 -16.50
CA ILE A 89 -19.02 -31.72 -15.74
C ILE A 89 -18.67 -30.45 -16.52
N ALA A 90 -18.52 -30.58 -17.83
CA ALA A 90 -18.11 -29.50 -18.72
C ALA A 90 -19.23 -28.53 -19.09
N ASP A 91 -20.47 -29.02 -19.23
CA ASP A 91 -21.70 -28.29 -19.60
C ASP A 91 -21.52 -27.03 -20.49
N VAL A 92 -20.69 -27.13 -21.53
CA VAL A 92 -20.38 -26.03 -22.45
C VAL A 92 -20.45 -26.51 -23.89
N ALA A 93 -21.01 -25.67 -24.77
CA ALA A 93 -21.10 -25.93 -26.19
C ALA A 93 -20.84 -24.66 -27.01
N VAL A 94 -20.10 -24.81 -28.11
CA VAL A 94 -19.83 -23.76 -29.09
C VAL A 94 -20.67 -23.99 -30.33
N LEU A 95 -21.52 -23.03 -30.65
CA LEU A 95 -22.38 -23.04 -31.83
C LEU A 95 -21.67 -22.35 -32.99
N HIS A 96 -21.47 -23.05 -34.09
CA HIS A 96 -20.95 -22.49 -35.34
C HIS A 96 -22.13 -22.21 -36.27
N LEU A 97 -22.36 -20.94 -36.59
CA LEU A 97 -23.48 -20.49 -37.42
C LEU A 97 -23.19 -20.70 -38.92
N ALA A 98 -24.25 -20.95 -39.68
CA ALA A 98 -24.16 -21.16 -41.14
C ALA A 98 -23.83 -19.86 -41.90
N ASP A 99 -24.34 -18.73 -41.43
CA ASP A 99 -24.09 -17.39 -41.98
C ASP A 99 -23.63 -16.43 -40.88
N ASP A 100 -23.04 -15.30 -41.27
CA ASP A 100 -22.66 -14.22 -40.35
C ASP A 100 -23.85 -13.70 -39.55
N MET A 101 -23.58 -13.34 -38.30
CA MET A 101 -24.53 -12.60 -37.47
C MET A 101 -24.91 -11.28 -38.17
N PRO A 102 -26.17 -10.83 -38.02
CA PRO A 102 -26.63 -9.60 -38.66
C PRO A 102 -25.89 -8.37 -38.11
N ALA A 103 -25.80 -7.32 -38.94
CA ALA A 103 -25.19 -6.05 -38.55
C ALA A 103 -25.84 -5.50 -37.27
N GLY A 104 -25.01 -5.07 -36.32
CA GLY A 104 -25.43 -4.62 -34.98
C GLY A 104 -25.26 -5.66 -33.87
N VAL A 105 -24.91 -6.92 -34.19
CA VAL A 105 -24.49 -7.92 -33.21
C VAL A 105 -22.97 -7.84 -33.05
N GLU A 106 -22.53 -7.29 -31.92
CA GLU A 106 -21.10 -7.26 -31.55
C GLU A 106 -20.81 -8.43 -30.60
N PRO A 107 -19.73 -9.21 -30.82
CA PRO A 107 -19.32 -10.24 -29.87
C PRO A 107 -19.08 -9.71 -28.46
N ALA A 108 -19.37 -10.52 -27.45
CA ALA A 108 -19.14 -10.18 -26.06
C ALA A 108 -17.66 -10.04 -25.78
N ARG A 109 -17.30 -9.02 -24.99
CA ARG A 109 -15.99 -8.97 -24.35
C ARG A 109 -15.90 -10.09 -23.34
N VAL A 110 -14.88 -10.93 -23.46
CA VAL A 110 -14.69 -12.08 -22.58
C VAL A 110 -13.40 -11.96 -21.78
N LYS A 111 -13.44 -12.33 -20.50
CA LYS A 111 -12.24 -12.50 -19.66
C LYS A 111 -12.19 -13.89 -19.04
N PHE A 112 -11.00 -14.47 -19.03
CA PHE A 112 -10.73 -15.81 -18.52
C PHE A 112 -10.19 -15.70 -17.09
N LEU A 113 -11.07 -15.41 -16.14
CA LEU A 113 -10.72 -15.21 -14.72
C LEU A 113 -10.78 -16.53 -13.93
N ASP A 114 -9.87 -16.70 -12.97
CA ASP A 114 -9.94 -17.83 -12.02
C ASP A 114 -11.21 -17.70 -11.14
N PRO A 115 -11.93 -18.80 -10.85
CA PRO A 115 -13.12 -18.79 -9.98
C PRO A 115 -12.96 -18.06 -8.65
N ALA A 116 -11.77 -18.09 -8.04
CA ALA A 116 -11.48 -17.40 -6.78
C ALA A 116 -11.53 -15.87 -6.95
N VAL A 117 -11.15 -15.34 -8.12
CA VAL A 117 -11.19 -13.91 -8.43
C VAL A 117 -12.63 -13.40 -8.58
N LEU A 118 -13.54 -14.26 -9.02
CA LEU A 118 -14.96 -13.91 -9.15
C LEU A 118 -15.67 -13.81 -7.79
N ALA A 119 -15.23 -14.52 -6.75
CA ALA A 119 -15.93 -14.56 -5.46
C ALA A 119 -16.13 -13.15 -4.85
N GLY A 120 -17.34 -12.86 -4.40
CA GLY A 120 -17.76 -11.57 -3.83
C GLY A 120 -18.04 -10.48 -4.87
N ARG A 121 -17.82 -10.72 -6.16
CA ARG A 121 -18.03 -9.71 -7.21
C ARG A 121 -19.51 -9.56 -7.57
N ARG A 122 -19.92 -8.35 -7.93
CA ARG A 122 -21.25 -8.11 -8.50
C ARG A 122 -21.32 -8.68 -9.91
N TRP A 123 -22.48 -9.21 -10.28
CA TRP A 123 -22.72 -9.71 -11.63
C TRP A 123 -24.08 -9.29 -12.19
N TRP A 124 -24.19 -9.32 -13.51
CA TRP A 124 -25.43 -9.18 -14.28
C TRP A 124 -25.50 -10.29 -15.33
N ALA A 125 -26.71 -10.77 -15.63
CA ALA A 125 -26.96 -11.73 -16.70
C ALA A 125 -28.33 -11.50 -17.34
N PHE A 126 -28.51 -11.93 -18.58
CA PHE A 126 -29.77 -11.89 -19.30
C PHE A 126 -30.18 -13.27 -19.79
N GLY A 127 -31.46 -13.59 -19.65
CA GLY A 127 -32.01 -14.90 -20.00
C GLY A 127 -33.48 -14.86 -20.40
N PHE A 128 -34.05 -16.02 -20.70
CA PHE A 128 -35.44 -16.20 -21.15
C PHE A 128 -36.23 -17.10 -20.20
N PRO A 129 -36.45 -16.68 -18.93
CA PRO A 129 -37.15 -17.47 -17.92
C PRO A 129 -38.59 -17.79 -18.32
N ALA A 130 -39.23 -18.74 -17.63
CA ALA A 130 -40.59 -19.16 -17.99
C ALA A 130 -41.62 -18.02 -17.88
N SER A 131 -41.38 -17.10 -16.95
CA SER A 131 -42.17 -15.87 -16.73
C SER A 131 -42.01 -14.82 -17.85
N SER A 132 -40.93 -14.87 -18.65
CA SER A 132 -40.65 -13.90 -19.72
C SER A 132 -40.02 -14.55 -20.96
N ARG A 133 -40.60 -15.66 -21.45
CA ARG A 133 -40.04 -16.45 -22.56
C ARG A 133 -39.83 -15.68 -23.87
N ARG A 134 -40.65 -14.65 -24.15
CA ARG A 134 -40.57 -13.89 -25.42
C ARG A 134 -39.65 -12.68 -25.35
N ASN A 135 -39.63 -11.98 -24.21
CA ASN A 135 -38.95 -10.68 -24.08
C ASN A 135 -37.64 -10.80 -23.29
N GLY A 136 -37.43 -11.91 -22.59
CA GLY A 136 -36.30 -12.11 -21.69
C GLY A 136 -36.43 -11.30 -20.40
N SER A 137 -35.49 -11.53 -19.49
CA SER A 137 -35.36 -10.81 -18.22
C SER A 137 -33.90 -10.72 -17.81
N GLU A 138 -33.60 -9.71 -16.98
CA GLU A 138 -32.29 -9.51 -16.38
C GLU A 138 -32.26 -10.02 -14.93
N ALA A 139 -31.11 -10.56 -14.53
CA ALA A 139 -30.82 -10.96 -13.15
C ALA A 139 -29.49 -10.34 -12.71
N THR A 140 -29.39 -10.00 -11.43
CA THR A 140 -28.18 -9.45 -10.83
C THR A 140 -27.98 -10.00 -9.43
N GLY A 141 -26.74 -9.99 -8.96
CA GLY A 141 -26.39 -10.51 -7.64
C GLY A 141 -24.93 -10.36 -7.30
N THR A 142 -24.47 -11.20 -6.37
CA THR A 142 -23.06 -11.40 -6.02
C THR A 142 -22.62 -12.83 -6.37
N VAL A 143 -21.37 -13.01 -6.74
CA VAL A 143 -20.80 -14.34 -6.95
C VAL A 143 -20.44 -14.90 -5.59
N GLY A 144 -20.98 -16.07 -5.27
CA GLY A 144 -20.68 -16.81 -4.05
C GLY A 144 -19.34 -17.56 -4.12
N PRO A 145 -19.13 -18.56 -3.25
CA PRO A 145 -17.88 -19.32 -3.23
C PRO A 145 -17.65 -20.12 -4.52
N ARG A 146 -16.37 -20.33 -4.85
CA ARG A 146 -15.90 -21.29 -5.85
C ARG A 146 -16.44 -22.69 -5.56
N LEU A 147 -16.83 -23.40 -6.61
CA LEU A 147 -17.22 -24.80 -6.62
C LEU A 147 -16.14 -25.65 -7.33
N ALA A 148 -16.36 -26.95 -7.47
CA ALA A 148 -15.45 -27.84 -8.19
C ALA A 148 -15.44 -27.53 -9.69
N HIS A 149 -14.36 -27.92 -10.39
CA HIS A 149 -14.26 -27.84 -11.86
C HIS A 149 -14.60 -26.47 -12.46
N GLY A 150 -14.09 -25.38 -11.87
CA GLY A 150 -14.23 -24.04 -12.47
C GLY A 150 -15.61 -23.39 -12.35
N TRP A 151 -16.53 -23.99 -11.59
CA TRP A 151 -17.87 -23.46 -11.33
C TRP A 151 -17.87 -22.47 -10.16
N VAL A 152 -18.83 -21.54 -10.17
CA VAL A 152 -19.08 -20.58 -9.08
C VAL A 152 -20.57 -20.51 -8.75
N ARG A 153 -20.90 -20.31 -7.48
CA ARG A 153 -22.30 -20.06 -7.06
C ARG A 153 -22.71 -18.63 -7.39
N LEU A 154 -23.96 -18.43 -7.77
CA LEU A 154 -24.57 -17.12 -7.98
C LEU A 154 -25.58 -16.85 -6.87
N ASP A 155 -25.31 -15.85 -6.04
CA ASP A 155 -26.21 -15.37 -5.00
C ASP A 155 -27.03 -14.21 -5.58
N THR A 156 -28.31 -14.47 -5.89
CA THR A 156 -29.18 -13.51 -6.60
C THR A 156 -29.85 -12.54 -5.63
N ASP A 157 -29.69 -11.22 -5.87
CA ASP A 157 -30.34 -10.16 -5.07
C ASP A 157 -31.49 -9.46 -5.82
N SER A 158 -31.70 -9.86 -7.08
CA SER A 158 -32.77 -9.38 -7.96
C SER A 158 -34.13 -10.00 -7.62
N PRO A 159 -35.26 -9.30 -7.82
CA PRO A 159 -36.60 -9.89 -7.75
C PRO A 159 -36.81 -11.04 -8.76
N TYR A 160 -35.97 -11.12 -9.79
CA TYR A 160 -35.98 -12.14 -10.82
C TYR A 160 -34.88 -13.18 -10.52
N PRO A 161 -35.23 -14.37 -9.99
CA PRO A 161 -34.25 -15.42 -9.74
C PRO A 161 -33.70 -15.98 -11.06
N VAL A 162 -32.49 -16.53 -11.01
CA VAL A 162 -31.89 -17.24 -12.14
C VAL A 162 -32.68 -18.55 -12.33
N GLU A 163 -33.48 -18.64 -13.40
CA GLU A 163 -34.25 -19.83 -13.81
C GLU A 163 -33.60 -20.54 -15.00
N LYS A 164 -34.06 -21.76 -15.35
CA LYS A 164 -33.54 -22.58 -16.47
C LYS A 164 -33.36 -21.82 -17.80
N GLY A 165 -34.18 -20.79 -18.06
CA GLY A 165 -34.08 -19.94 -19.25
C GLY A 165 -32.85 -19.01 -19.31
N PHE A 166 -32.10 -18.84 -18.22
CA PHE A 166 -30.83 -18.11 -18.19
C PHE A 166 -29.63 -18.96 -18.61
N SER A 167 -29.81 -20.28 -18.73
CA SER A 167 -28.71 -21.18 -19.08
C SER A 167 -28.11 -20.83 -20.45
N GLY A 168 -26.78 -20.77 -20.50
CA GLY A 168 -25.99 -20.29 -21.62
C GLY A 168 -25.89 -18.76 -21.74
N GLY A 169 -26.53 -18.01 -20.85
CA GLY A 169 -26.42 -16.54 -20.78
C GLY A 169 -25.06 -16.10 -20.23
N GLY A 170 -24.55 -14.97 -20.71
CA GLY A 170 -23.26 -14.44 -20.26
C GLY A 170 -23.36 -13.81 -18.88
N LEU A 171 -22.45 -14.21 -17.98
CA LEU A 171 -22.25 -13.59 -16.68
C LEU A 171 -21.31 -12.39 -16.81
N TRP A 172 -21.90 -11.20 -16.85
CA TRP A 172 -21.21 -9.93 -16.93
C TRP A 172 -20.71 -9.47 -15.56
N LEU A 173 -19.44 -9.04 -15.47
CA LEU A 173 -18.84 -8.46 -14.28
C LEU A 173 -18.57 -6.95 -14.49
N PRO A 174 -19.28 -6.05 -13.78
CA PRO A 174 -19.07 -4.60 -13.91
C PRO A 174 -17.65 -4.15 -13.59
N ASP A 175 -17.00 -4.78 -12.61
CA ASP A 175 -15.64 -4.43 -12.17
C ASP A 175 -14.57 -4.63 -13.28
N TYR A 176 -14.86 -5.51 -14.23
CA TYR A 176 -13.99 -5.88 -15.34
C TYR A 176 -14.54 -5.49 -16.71
N ASP A 177 -15.78 -5.00 -16.75
CA ASP A 177 -16.50 -4.62 -17.97
C ASP A 177 -16.44 -5.74 -19.04
N ALA A 178 -16.68 -6.98 -18.62
CA ALA A 178 -16.58 -8.17 -19.46
C ALA A 178 -17.46 -9.33 -18.97
N VAL A 179 -17.79 -10.24 -19.89
CA VAL A 179 -18.35 -11.56 -19.58
C VAL A 179 -17.22 -12.47 -19.10
N ALA A 180 -17.32 -13.02 -17.90
CA ALA A 180 -16.27 -13.86 -17.30
C ALA A 180 -16.70 -15.33 -17.10
N ALA A 181 -17.99 -15.61 -17.24
CA ALA A 181 -18.56 -16.95 -17.10
C ALA A 181 -19.85 -17.08 -17.93
N ILE A 182 -20.34 -18.30 -18.10
CA ILE A 182 -21.68 -18.59 -18.63
C ILE A 182 -22.55 -19.16 -17.51
N VAL A 183 -23.81 -18.74 -17.43
CA VAL A 183 -24.77 -19.28 -16.47
C VAL A 183 -25.11 -20.72 -16.87
N GLY A 184 -24.87 -21.69 -15.99
CA GLY A 184 -24.97 -23.12 -16.32
C GLY A 184 -26.05 -23.90 -15.57
N GLN A 185 -26.32 -23.60 -14.30
CA GLN A 185 -27.39 -24.30 -13.57
C GLN A 185 -28.23 -23.31 -12.78
N ALA A 186 -29.55 -23.43 -12.89
CA ALA A 186 -30.53 -22.56 -12.26
C ALA A 186 -31.48 -23.44 -11.46
N ASP A 187 -31.28 -23.58 -10.15
CA ASP A 187 -32.07 -24.53 -9.37
C ASP A 187 -33.49 -23.99 -9.16
N SER A 188 -34.49 -24.79 -9.56
CA SER A 188 -35.90 -24.52 -9.33
C SER A 188 -36.48 -25.28 -8.12
N ALA A 189 -35.68 -26.06 -7.38
CA ALA A 189 -36.16 -26.99 -6.35
C ALA A 189 -35.49 -26.85 -4.95
N GLY A 190 -34.55 -25.93 -4.75
CA GLY A 190 -33.83 -25.74 -3.47
C GLY A 190 -34.57 -24.91 -2.40
N ALA A 191 -34.15 -25.05 -1.14
CA ALA A 191 -34.77 -24.45 0.07
C ALA A 191 -34.61 -22.92 0.23
N ARG A 192 -33.95 -22.23 -0.70
CA ARG A 192 -33.81 -20.77 -0.75
C ARG A 192 -34.02 -20.28 -2.20
N PRO A 193 -34.89 -19.30 -2.48
CA PRO A 193 -35.01 -18.72 -3.82
C PRO A 193 -33.73 -17.94 -4.17
N GLY A 194 -33.02 -18.32 -5.25
CA GLY A 194 -31.88 -17.55 -5.78
C GLY A 194 -30.59 -18.31 -6.13
N ASP A 195 -30.51 -19.62 -5.88
CA ASP A 195 -29.31 -20.45 -6.12
C ASP A 195 -29.10 -20.75 -7.63
N GLY A 196 -28.23 -19.97 -8.27
CA GLY A 196 -27.70 -20.24 -9.62
C GLY A 196 -26.24 -20.68 -9.59
N GLN A 197 -25.72 -21.22 -10.69
CA GLN A 197 -24.32 -21.55 -10.88
C GLN A 197 -23.85 -21.09 -12.26
N ALA A 198 -22.59 -20.65 -12.34
CA ALA A 198 -21.95 -20.29 -13.60
C ALA A 198 -20.62 -21.01 -13.77
N LEU A 199 -20.32 -21.38 -15.01
CA LEU A 199 -19.04 -21.96 -15.42
C LEU A 199 -18.13 -20.84 -15.93
N THR A 200 -16.96 -20.68 -15.30
CA THR A 200 -15.99 -19.66 -15.72
C THR A 200 -15.46 -19.91 -17.13
N LEU A 201 -15.20 -18.83 -17.87
CA LEU A 201 -14.64 -18.96 -19.21
C LEU A 201 -13.22 -19.54 -19.19
N ALA A 202 -12.46 -19.29 -18.13
CA ALA A 202 -11.16 -19.92 -17.88
C ALA A 202 -11.25 -21.44 -17.94
N GLN A 203 -12.27 -22.01 -17.31
CA GLN A 203 -12.51 -23.45 -17.33
C GLN A 203 -13.16 -23.92 -18.65
N ALA A 204 -14.08 -23.13 -19.22
CA ALA A 204 -14.70 -23.45 -20.50
C ALA A 204 -13.66 -23.66 -21.62
N ASP A 205 -12.59 -22.85 -21.65
CA ASP A 205 -11.49 -22.99 -22.60
C ASP A 205 -10.74 -24.34 -22.46
N VAL A 206 -10.64 -24.85 -21.23
CA VAL A 206 -10.05 -26.17 -20.95
C VAL A 206 -10.94 -27.30 -21.46
N PHE A 207 -12.26 -27.16 -21.36
CA PHE A 207 -13.22 -28.19 -21.78
C PHE A 207 -13.44 -28.25 -23.29
N VAL A 208 -13.26 -27.14 -24.02
CA VAL A 208 -13.36 -27.11 -25.49
C VAL A 208 -12.09 -26.54 -26.14
N PRO A 209 -10.94 -27.23 -26.00
CA PRO A 209 -9.66 -26.70 -26.48
C PRO A 209 -9.62 -26.55 -28.01
N GLY A 210 -10.43 -27.32 -28.75
CA GLY A 210 -10.61 -27.22 -30.19
C GLY A 210 -11.23 -25.89 -30.66
N ALA A 211 -12.05 -25.27 -29.80
CA ALA A 211 -12.69 -24.00 -30.08
C ALA A 211 -11.74 -22.81 -29.89
N LYS A 212 -10.61 -23.00 -29.19
CA LYS A 212 -9.61 -21.97 -28.89
C LYS A 212 -10.26 -20.67 -28.36
N LEU A 213 -11.09 -20.77 -27.32
CA LEU A 213 -11.90 -19.64 -26.84
C LEU A 213 -11.03 -18.43 -26.47
N ARG A 214 -9.86 -18.66 -25.86
CA ARG A 214 -8.87 -17.61 -25.58
C ARG A 214 -8.35 -16.90 -26.84
N VAL A 215 -8.27 -17.60 -27.96
CA VAL A 215 -7.86 -17.04 -29.27
C VAL A 215 -9.02 -16.28 -29.93
N LEU A 216 -10.26 -16.74 -29.74
CA LEU A 216 -11.46 -16.11 -30.30
C LEU A 216 -11.76 -14.74 -29.69
N ALA A 217 -11.38 -14.51 -28.43
CA ALA A 217 -11.41 -13.18 -27.80
C ALA A 217 -10.61 -12.11 -28.58
N GLY A 218 -9.73 -12.53 -29.50
CA GLY A 218 -8.91 -11.67 -30.35
C GLY A 218 -9.29 -11.61 -31.83
N TRP A 219 -10.38 -12.23 -32.32
CA TRP A 219 -10.63 -12.38 -33.77
C TRP A 219 -11.92 -11.70 -34.30
N ALA A 220 -11.73 -10.57 -35.00
CA ALA A 220 -12.13 -10.29 -36.39
C ALA A 220 -11.61 -8.88 -36.77
N ALA A 221 -11.00 -8.61 -37.93
CA ALA A 221 -11.31 -9.16 -39.23
C ALA A 221 -10.09 -9.18 -40.19
N ALA A 222 -9.93 -10.32 -40.86
CA ALA A 222 -9.08 -10.59 -42.04
C ALA A 222 -7.57 -10.85 -41.82
N ASP A 223 -7.22 -12.14 -41.88
CA ASP A 223 -6.08 -12.71 -42.61
C ASP A 223 -4.63 -12.23 -42.35
N ALA A 224 -3.85 -13.18 -41.81
CA ALA A 224 -2.40 -13.35 -41.97
C ALA A 224 -1.44 -12.31 -41.34
N GLY A 225 -0.69 -12.77 -40.32
CA GLY A 225 0.70 -12.31 -40.14
C GLY A 225 0.93 -11.03 -39.34
N ALA A 226 0.12 -10.74 -38.32
CA ALA A 226 0.46 -9.82 -37.21
C ALA A 226 -0.35 -10.13 -35.93
N ALA A 227 -1.00 -11.30 -35.91
CA ALA A 227 -2.08 -11.67 -34.98
C ALA A 227 -1.56 -12.36 -33.70
N ALA A 228 -0.62 -11.72 -32.99
CA ALA A 228 -0.17 -12.16 -31.67
C ALA A 228 -0.44 -11.15 -30.54
N MET A 229 -1.05 -9.98 -30.83
CA MET A 229 -0.88 -8.82 -29.94
C MET A 229 -2.20 -8.17 -29.45
N ALA A 230 -3.32 -8.89 -29.38
CA ALA A 230 -4.51 -8.41 -28.64
C ALA A 230 -4.71 -9.18 -27.32
N ALA A 231 -3.62 -9.47 -26.59
CA ALA A 231 -3.60 -10.48 -25.52
C ALA A 231 -4.27 -10.08 -24.19
N TRP A 232 -4.58 -8.79 -23.98
CA TRP A 232 -4.93 -8.28 -22.64
C TRP A 232 -6.39 -7.84 -22.50
N GLY A 233 -7.14 -7.78 -23.60
CA GLY A 233 -8.53 -7.30 -23.57
C GLY A 233 -8.66 -5.83 -23.15
N TRP A 234 -7.58 -5.04 -23.23
CA TRP A 234 -7.58 -3.58 -23.09
C TRP A 234 -7.69 -2.97 -24.50
N ARG A 235 -8.64 -2.05 -24.69
CA ARG A 235 -8.80 -1.26 -25.92
C ARG A 235 -8.79 0.21 -25.55
N LEU A 236 -8.23 1.04 -26.42
CA LEU A 236 -8.11 2.45 -26.10
C LEU A 236 -9.47 3.14 -26.09
N ASP A 237 -10.45 2.75 -26.90
CA ASP A 237 -11.78 3.38 -26.92
C ASP A 237 -12.63 3.16 -25.65
N GLU A 238 -12.24 2.20 -24.80
CA GLU A 238 -12.90 1.87 -23.54
C GLU A 238 -12.19 2.49 -22.31
N ASP A 239 -10.99 3.06 -22.49
CA ASP A 239 -10.26 3.79 -21.45
C ASP A 239 -10.95 5.15 -21.19
N ALA A 240 -11.33 5.43 -19.95
CA ALA A 240 -11.96 6.70 -19.57
C ALA A 240 -11.08 7.94 -19.87
N GLU A 241 -9.76 7.75 -19.95
CA GLU A 241 -8.78 8.77 -20.30
C GLU A 241 -8.44 8.79 -21.81
N ALA A 242 -9.06 7.94 -22.63
CA ALA A 242 -8.82 7.90 -24.07
C ALA A 242 -9.13 9.23 -24.78
N GLY A 243 -10.35 9.73 -24.62
CA GLY A 243 -10.76 11.03 -25.15
C GLY A 243 -10.15 12.20 -24.36
N ARG A 244 -9.77 11.99 -23.10
CA ARG A 244 -9.28 13.06 -22.22
C ARG A 244 -7.78 13.32 -22.38
N HIS A 245 -7.02 12.28 -22.68
CA HIS A 245 -5.56 12.29 -22.70
C HIS A 245 -5.00 11.66 -23.97
N TRP A 246 -5.24 10.38 -24.22
CA TRP A 246 -4.47 9.65 -25.24
C TRP A 246 -4.72 10.13 -26.68
N ARG A 247 -5.98 10.22 -27.11
CA ARG A 247 -6.38 10.66 -28.46
C ARG A 247 -5.93 12.08 -28.78
N PRO A 248 -6.25 13.12 -27.98
CA PRO A 248 -5.82 14.47 -28.30
C PRO A 248 -4.28 14.61 -28.32
N ARG A 249 -3.58 13.96 -27.38
CA ARG A 249 -2.11 14.01 -27.32
C ARG A 249 -1.45 13.31 -28.51
N GLY A 250 -1.95 12.14 -28.92
CA GLY A 250 -1.44 11.41 -30.09
C GLY A 250 -1.67 12.15 -31.41
N ARG A 251 -2.71 12.99 -31.48
CA ARG A 251 -2.98 13.87 -32.63
C ARG A 251 -2.22 15.20 -32.58
N GLY A 252 -1.58 15.53 -31.45
CA GLY A 252 -0.89 16.81 -31.27
C GLY A 252 -1.88 17.98 -31.18
N VAL A 253 -3.09 17.71 -30.69
CA VAL A 253 -4.13 18.72 -30.44
C VAL A 253 -4.39 18.83 -28.94
N MET A 254 -5.13 19.86 -28.53
CA MET A 254 -5.28 20.18 -27.12
C MET A 254 -6.45 19.48 -26.45
N SER A 255 -7.52 19.19 -27.21
CA SER A 255 -8.71 18.47 -26.77
C SER A 255 -9.23 17.57 -27.89
N ASP A 256 -10.01 16.55 -27.55
CA ASP A 256 -10.51 15.61 -28.56
C ASP A 256 -11.58 16.24 -29.48
N LEU A 257 -12.23 17.31 -29.02
CA LEU A 257 -13.15 18.13 -29.82
C LEU A 257 -12.47 18.82 -31.00
N GLU A 258 -11.17 19.06 -30.90
CA GLU A 258 -10.40 19.67 -31.96
C GLU A 258 -10.16 18.67 -33.08
N ARG A 259 -10.54 19.03 -34.31
CA ARG A 259 -10.34 18.20 -35.49
C ARG A 259 -8.93 18.35 -36.05
N GLY A 260 -8.47 17.31 -36.77
CA GLY A 260 -7.19 17.28 -37.44
C GLY A 260 -6.07 16.56 -36.68
N TYR A 261 -4.95 16.38 -37.38
CA TYR A 261 -3.73 15.72 -36.93
C TYR A 261 -2.55 16.67 -37.17
N ARG A 262 -1.85 17.01 -36.08
CA ARG A 262 -0.74 17.99 -36.06
C ARG A 262 0.53 17.45 -35.44
N PHE A 263 0.45 16.32 -34.73
CA PHE A 263 1.63 15.64 -34.23
C PHE A 263 2.53 15.25 -35.40
N GLN A 264 3.75 15.78 -35.42
CA GLN A 264 4.78 15.42 -36.39
C GLN A 264 6.14 15.39 -35.70
N GLY A 265 7.02 14.50 -36.16
CA GLY A 265 8.38 14.38 -35.65
C GLY A 265 8.55 13.48 -34.42
N ARG A 266 9.60 13.76 -33.64
CA ARG A 266 10.07 12.93 -32.51
C ARG A 266 10.44 11.50 -32.91
N THR A 267 10.85 11.31 -34.16
CA THR A 267 11.21 10.02 -34.78
C THR A 267 12.17 9.21 -33.92
N ALA A 268 13.29 9.80 -33.47
CA ALA A 268 14.28 9.10 -32.65
C ALA A 268 13.72 8.59 -31.30
N ALA A 269 12.83 9.36 -30.66
CA ALA A 269 12.20 8.96 -29.41
C ALA A 269 11.15 7.86 -29.64
N LEU A 270 10.32 8.02 -30.68
CA LEU A 270 9.31 7.03 -31.06
C LEU A 270 9.95 5.70 -31.47
N ASP A 271 10.97 5.72 -32.34
CA ASP A 271 11.71 4.53 -32.75
C ASP A 271 12.31 3.80 -31.54
N ARG A 272 12.85 4.55 -30.58
CA ARG A 272 13.41 3.96 -29.37
C ARG A 272 12.34 3.29 -28.51
N ILE A 273 11.15 3.89 -28.40
CA ILE A 273 10.03 3.30 -27.66
C ILE A 273 9.47 2.09 -28.41
N VAL A 274 9.23 2.17 -29.72
CA VAL A 274 8.74 1.03 -30.52
C VAL A 274 9.72 -0.14 -30.46
N SER A 275 11.02 0.12 -30.66
CA SER A 275 12.08 -0.90 -30.51
C SER A 275 12.11 -1.50 -29.10
N TRP A 276 11.79 -0.72 -28.07
CA TRP A 276 11.70 -1.21 -26.70
C TRP A 276 10.49 -2.13 -26.50
N LEU A 277 9.33 -1.78 -27.05
CA LEU A 277 8.11 -2.57 -26.94
C LEU A 277 8.15 -3.89 -27.73
N ASP A 278 8.82 -3.88 -28.89
CA ASP A 278 8.82 -5.00 -29.84
C ASP A 278 10.01 -5.96 -29.68
N ARG A 279 10.84 -5.76 -28.66
CA ARG A 279 12.05 -6.55 -28.45
C ARG A 279 11.73 -8.03 -28.18
N SER A 280 12.57 -8.92 -28.71
CA SER A 280 12.44 -10.38 -28.54
C SER A 280 12.77 -10.89 -27.14
N VAL A 281 13.55 -10.13 -26.35
CA VAL A 281 13.84 -10.40 -24.94
C VAL A 281 13.54 -9.14 -24.12
N PRO A 282 12.58 -9.17 -23.17
CA PRO A 282 12.25 -8.01 -22.35
C PRO A 282 13.47 -7.50 -21.56
N ASP A 283 13.50 -6.20 -21.26
CA ASP A 283 14.45 -5.64 -20.30
C ASP A 283 13.89 -5.70 -18.88
N GLN A 284 14.74 -5.89 -17.88
CA GLN A 284 14.36 -5.83 -16.46
C GLN A 284 14.40 -4.40 -15.89
N ARG A 285 14.49 -3.41 -16.78
CA ARG A 285 14.48 -1.97 -16.43
C ARG A 285 13.20 -1.34 -16.96
N ALA A 286 12.84 -0.17 -16.44
CA ALA A 286 11.80 0.68 -17.02
C ALA A 286 12.41 1.62 -18.07
N LEU A 287 11.67 1.91 -19.16
CA LEU A 287 12.04 2.99 -20.08
C LEU A 287 11.35 4.28 -19.65
N VAL A 288 12.12 5.26 -19.18
CA VAL A 288 11.60 6.51 -18.63
C VAL A 288 11.75 7.63 -19.67
N VAL A 289 10.63 8.20 -20.11
CA VAL A 289 10.55 9.39 -20.96
C VAL A 289 10.45 10.63 -20.06
N THR A 290 11.47 11.48 -20.08
CA THR A 290 11.52 12.70 -19.30
C THR A 290 11.81 13.94 -20.15
N GLY A 291 11.84 15.10 -19.49
CA GLY A 291 12.13 16.39 -20.10
C GLY A 291 11.34 17.51 -19.43
N SER A 292 11.65 18.73 -19.82
CA SER A 292 11.08 19.97 -19.30
C SER A 292 9.55 20.04 -19.52
N PRO A 293 8.82 20.88 -18.76
CA PRO A 293 7.39 21.06 -19.01
C PRO A 293 7.12 21.55 -20.44
N GLY A 294 6.13 20.96 -21.12
CA GLY A 294 5.72 21.39 -22.46
C GLY A 294 6.51 20.81 -23.64
N VAL A 295 7.54 19.98 -23.41
CA VAL A 295 8.37 19.41 -24.50
C VAL A 295 7.73 18.24 -25.27
N GLY A 296 6.58 17.73 -24.81
CA GLY A 296 5.80 16.74 -25.56
C GLY A 296 5.87 15.29 -25.07
N LYS A 297 6.24 15.02 -23.81
CA LYS A 297 6.25 13.67 -23.20
C LYS A 297 4.95 12.89 -23.45
N SER A 298 3.82 13.45 -23.05
CA SER A 298 2.49 12.85 -23.23
C SER A 298 2.08 12.72 -24.70
N ALA A 299 2.59 13.59 -25.58
CA ALA A 299 2.30 13.51 -27.01
C ALA A 299 3.02 12.32 -27.66
N VAL A 300 4.29 12.09 -27.29
CA VAL A 300 5.07 10.92 -27.72
C VAL A 300 4.41 9.63 -27.22
N LEU A 301 4.07 9.55 -25.94
CA LEU A 301 3.38 8.37 -25.39
C LEU A 301 1.97 8.20 -25.98
N GLY A 302 1.23 9.29 -26.16
CA GLY A 302 -0.09 9.28 -26.82
C GLY A 302 -0.03 8.77 -28.25
N ARG A 303 1.01 9.13 -29.03
CA ARG A 303 1.23 8.62 -30.40
C ARG A 303 1.47 7.10 -30.38
N ILE A 304 2.28 6.60 -29.43
CA ILE A 304 2.50 5.16 -29.27
C ILE A 304 1.20 4.42 -28.92
N VAL A 305 0.48 4.91 -27.91
CA VAL A 305 -0.76 4.29 -27.42
C VAL A 305 -1.86 4.28 -28.49
N THR A 306 -2.06 5.39 -29.21
CA THR A 306 -3.10 5.51 -30.25
C THR A 306 -2.78 4.70 -31.51
N THR A 307 -1.52 4.61 -31.92
CA THR A 307 -1.13 3.86 -33.14
C THR A 307 -0.96 2.36 -32.91
N ALA A 308 -0.82 1.94 -31.65
CA ALA A 308 -0.95 0.53 -31.26
C ALA A 308 -2.40 0.02 -31.38
N ASP A 309 -3.40 0.90 -31.36
CA ASP A 309 -4.80 0.53 -31.59
C ASP A 309 -5.12 0.48 -33.10
N ALA A 310 -5.57 -0.68 -33.59
CA ALA A 310 -5.83 -0.90 -35.01
C ALA A 310 -6.89 0.05 -35.59
N ARG A 311 -7.92 0.40 -34.81
CA ARG A 311 -9.04 1.21 -35.28
C ARG A 311 -8.63 2.68 -35.38
N LEU A 312 -7.98 3.20 -34.35
CA LEU A 312 -7.49 4.58 -34.35
C LEU A 312 -6.35 4.80 -35.34
N ARG A 313 -5.54 3.77 -35.60
CA ARG A 313 -4.51 3.83 -36.64
C ARG A 313 -5.11 4.05 -38.04
N LEU A 314 -6.31 3.55 -38.32
CA LEU A 314 -7.01 3.80 -39.59
C LEU A 314 -7.53 5.24 -39.73
N GLU A 315 -7.60 5.99 -38.63
CA GLU A 315 -7.99 7.41 -38.64
C GLU A 315 -6.80 8.35 -38.95
N LEU A 316 -5.58 7.82 -39.05
CA LEU A 316 -4.42 8.61 -39.46
C LEU A 316 -4.60 9.15 -40.90
N PRO A 317 -4.13 10.37 -41.20
CA PRO A 317 -4.13 10.87 -42.57
C PRO A 317 -3.34 9.96 -43.53
N ASP A 318 -3.81 9.83 -44.78
CA ASP A 318 -3.15 9.00 -45.81
C ASP A 318 -1.69 9.39 -46.08
N ASN A 319 -1.30 10.63 -45.76
CA ASN A 319 0.04 11.17 -45.93
C ASN A 319 0.86 11.21 -44.62
N ASP A 320 0.39 10.55 -43.55
CA ASP A 320 1.15 10.42 -42.31
C ASP A 320 2.36 9.49 -42.51
N THR A 321 3.56 10.05 -42.38
CA THR A 321 4.85 9.35 -42.52
C THR A 321 5.56 9.13 -41.17
N GLY A 322 4.88 9.44 -40.07
CA GLY A 322 5.45 9.34 -38.73
C GLY A 322 5.56 7.90 -38.25
N VAL A 323 6.46 7.69 -37.29
CA VAL A 323 6.62 6.38 -36.62
C VAL A 323 5.30 5.97 -35.96
N VAL A 324 4.93 4.70 -36.15
CA VAL A 324 3.72 4.08 -35.62
C VAL A 324 4.11 2.85 -34.82
N ALA A 325 3.44 2.64 -33.69
CA ALA A 325 3.64 1.44 -32.89
C ALA A 325 3.10 0.20 -33.61
N THR A 326 3.66 -0.96 -33.28
CA THR A 326 3.13 -2.25 -33.74
C THR A 326 1.72 -2.42 -33.19
N VAL A 327 0.78 -2.82 -34.05
CA VAL A 327 -0.63 -2.99 -33.62
C VAL A 327 -0.69 -4.02 -32.50
N GLY A 328 -1.30 -3.63 -31.38
CA GLY A 328 -1.42 -4.46 -30.19
C GLY A 328 -0.20 -4.44 -29.25
N SER A 329 0.84 -3.66 -29.55
CA SER A 329 2.06 -3.63 -28.74
C SER A 329 1.90 -3.02 -27.35
N VAL A 330 0.72 -2.52 -27.00
CA VAL A 330 0.40 -1.93 -25.68
C VAL A 330 -0.73 -2.75 -25.04
N GLY A 331 -0.43 -3.37 -23.89
CA GLY A 331 -1.39 -4.17 -23.13
C GLY A 331 -2.16 -3.37 -22.08
N CYS A 332 -1.63 -2.23 -21.65
CA CYS A 332 -2.27 -1.31 -20.72
C CYS A 332 -1.66 0.08 -20.85
N ALA A 333 -2.49 1.12 -20.84
CA ALA A 333 -2.03 2.51 -20.70
C ALA A 333 -2.73 3.16 -19.51
N VAL A 334 -1.97 3.84 -18.65
CA VAL A 334 -2.48 4.54 -17.46
C VAL A 334 -1.99 5.98 -17.44
N HIS A 335 -2.92 6.91 -17.39
CA HIS A 335 -2.64 8.31 -17.09
C HIS A 335 -2.77 8.53 -15.58
N VAL A 336 -1.66 8.83 -14.90
CA VAL A 336 -1.56 8.86 -13.43
C VAL A 336 -2.16 10.12 -12.79
N LYS A 337 -2.41 11.16 -13.58
CA LYS A 337 -2.80 12.49 -13.08
C LYS A 337 -3.96 12.46 -12.08
N GLY A 338 -3.68 12.82 -10.83
CA GLY A 338 -4.65 12.90 -9.73
C GLY A 338 -5.11 11.54 -9.17
N LYS A 339 -4.45 10.44 -9.55
CA LYS A 339 -4.70 9.08 -9.07
C LYS A 339 -3.77 8.69 -7.92
N THR A 340 -4.25 7.87 -7.00
CA THR A 340 -3.42 7.20 -5.99
C THR A 340 -2.66 6.04 -6.61
N ALA A 341 -1.62 5.54 -5.93
CA ALA A 341 -0.91 4.36 -6.40
C ALA A 341 -1.83 3.12 -6.49
N LEU A 342 -2.76 2.95 -5.56
CA LEU A 342 -3.74 1.86 -5.59
C LEU A 342 -4.71 1.97 -6.77
N GLU A 343 -5.17 3.18 -7.12
CA GLU A 343 -6.01 3.41 -8.30
C GLU A 343 -5.25 3.04 -9.59
N VAL A 344 -3.97 3.41 -9.71
CA VAL A 344 -3.09 2.99 -10.82
C VAL A 344 -2.93 1.48 -10.86
N ALA A 345 -2.68 0.84 -9.71
CA ALA A 345 -2.51 -0.61 -9.64
C ALA A 345 -3.79 -1.37 -10.03
N THR A 346 -4.95 -0.85 -9.62
CA THR A 346 -6.27 -1.39 -9.96
C THR A 346 -6.54 -1.32 -11.45
N GLU A 347 -6.18 -0.22 -12.12
CA GLU A 347 -6.34 -0.10 -13.57
C GLU A 347 -5.46 -1.09 -14.34
N ILE A 348 -4.20 -1.28 -13.91
CA ILE A 348 -3.30 -2.27 -14.52
C ILE A 348 -3.83 -3.68 -14.28
N ALA A 349 -4.29 -4.01 -13.07
CA ALA A 349 -4.87 -5.32 -12.75
C ALA A 349 -6.13 -5.60 -13.58
N ARG A 350 -7.02 -4.61 -13.69
CA ARG A 350 -8.23 -4.70 -14.51
C ARG A 350 -7.86 -4.93 -15.97
N ALA A 351 -6.90 -4.19 -16.51
CA ALA A 351 -6.41 -4.38 -17.88
C ALA A 351 -5.84 -5.79 -18.06
N ALA A 352 -4.98 -6.24 -17.15
CA ALA A 352 -4.38 -7.57 -17.21
C ALA A 352 -5.39 -8.72 -17.08
N GLY A 353 -6.54 -8.47 -16.43
CA GLY A 353 -7.51 -9.51 -16.10
C GLY A 353 -7.07 -10.38 -14.91
N VAL A 354 -6.37 -9.78 -13.95
CA VAL A 354 -5.97 -10.41 -12.68
C VAL A 354 -6.81 -9.87 -11.53
N ALA A 355 -6.66 -10.46 -10.34
CA ALA A 355 -7.34 -9.99 -9.13
C ALA A 355 -7.08 -8.50 -8.88
N LEU A 356 -8.15 -7.75 -8.58
CA LEU A 356 -8.04 -6.34 -8.22
C LEU A 356 -7.33 -6.20 -6.85
N PRO A 357 -6.22 -5.45 -6.76
CA PRO A 357 -5.46 -5.30 -5.53
C PRO A 357 -6.24 -4.48 -4.49
N ALA A 358 -6.16 -4.90 -3.23
CA ALA A 358 -6.52 -4.07 -2.07
C ALA A 358 -5.35 -3.18 -1.61
N GLU A 359 -4.13 -3.63 -1.88
CA GLU A 359 -2.87 -2.92 -1.60
C GLU A 359 -1.96 -2.98 -2.84
N VAL A 360 -1.12 -1.95 -3.05
CA VAL A 360 -0.32 -1.78 -4.27
C VAL A 360 0.57 -2.99 -4.57
N GLU A 361 1.15 -3.59 -3.52
CA GLU A 361 2.11 -4.69 -3.57
C GLU A 361 1.50 -5.99 -4.12
N GLN A 362 0.17 -6.10 -4.12
CA GLN A 362 -0.53 -7.29 -4.63
C GLN A 362 -0.54 -7.38 -6.15
N LEU A 363 -0.28 -6.26 -6.86
CA LEU A 363 -0.31 -6.23 -8.32
C LEU A 363 0.79 -7.10 -8.95
N ALA A 364 2.04 -6.90 -8.55
CA ALA A 364 3.17 -7.57 -9.21
C ALA A 364 3.12 -9.10 -9.06
N PRO A 365 2.81 -9.68 -7.88
CA PRO A 365 2.59 -11.13 -7.75
C PRO A 365 1.47 -11.64 -8.67
N ALA A 366 0.35 -10.91 -8.77
CA ALA A 366 -0.77 -11.32 -9.61
C ALA A 366 -0.42 -11.30 -11.11
N ILE A 367 0.34 -10.29 -11.56
CA ILE A 367 0.85 -10.24 -12.94
C ILE A 367 1.89 -11.34 -13.19
N HIS A 368 2.76 -11.61 -12.20
CA HIS A 368 3.75 -12.66 -12.29
C HIS A 368 3.08 -14.03 -12.47
N GLU A 369 2.12 -14.38 -11.62
CA GLU A 369 1.36 -15.64 -11.70
C GLU A 369 0.72 -15.81 -13.09
N LEU A 370 0.05 -14.77 -13.59
CA LEU A 370 -0.53 -14.78 -14.92
C LEU A 370 0.49 -15.04 -16.03
N LEU A 371 1.67 -14.42 -15.96
CA LEU A 371 2.71 -14.58 -16.98
C LEU A 371 3.47 -15.91 -16.88
N VAL A 372 3.45 -16.57 -15.71
CA VAL A 372 3.94 -17.94 -15.55
C VAL A 372 2.98 -18.93 -16.21
N GLU A 373 1.68 -18.75 -16.02
CA GLU A 373 0.65 -19.63 -16.57
C GLU A 373 0.46 -19.43 -18.09
N ASP A 374 0.51 -18.19 -18.56
CA ASP A 374 0.34 -17.82 -19.97
C ASP A 374 1.47 -16.87 -20.43
N PRO A 375 2.67 -17.41 -20.76
CA PRO A 375 3.83 -16.61 -21.15
C PRO A 375 3.56 -15.76 -22.40
N ARG A 376 3.40 -14.45 -22.22
CA ARG A 376 3.11 -13.49 -23.29
C ARG A 376 3.64 -12.10 -22.96
N ARG A 377 3.72 -11.20 -23.95
CA ARG A 377 4.21 -9.83 -23.73
C ARG A 377 3.17 -8.95 -23.06
N PHE A 378 3.49 -8.35 -21.91
CA PHE A 378 2.66 -7.33 -21.26
C PHE A 378 3.35 -5.97 -21.22
N ASN A 379 3.04 -5.13 -22.19
CA ASN A 379 3.62 -3.80 -22.29
C ASN A 379 2.70 -2.77 -21.63
N ILE A 380 3.22 -2.06 -20.62
CA ILE A 380 2.50 -1.10 -19.79
C ILE A 380 3.05 0.31 -20.06
N ILE A 381 2.18 1.24 -20.43
CA ILE A 381 2.51 2.65 -20.60
C ILE A 381 1.94 3.45 -19.42
N ILE A 382 2.77 4.16 -18.66
CA ILE A 382 2.34 4.95 -17.50
C ILE A 382 2.76 6.42 -17.71
N ASP A 383 1.83 7.33 -17.94
CA ASP A 383 2.16 8.75 -18.17
C ASP A 383 1.83 9.65 -16.97
N ALA A 384 2.59 10.75 -16.86
CA ALA A 384 2.44 11.79 -15.84
C ALA A 384 2.53 11.26 -14.40
N VAL A 385 3.53 10.41 -14.11
CA VAL A 385 3.77 9.89 -12.74
C VAL A 385 3.98 11.02 -11.73
N ASP A 386 4.59 12.13 -12.15
CA ASP A 386 4.80 13.33 -11.33
C ASP A 386 3.50 14.09 -11.00
N GLU A 387 2.39 13.78 -11.66
CA GLU A 387 1.10 14.42 -11.43
C GLU A 387 0.14 13.52 -10.62
N ALA A 388 0.64 12.51 -9.90
CA ALA A 388 -0.15 11.66 -9.00
C ALA A 388 -0.91 12.47 -7.93
N ALA A 389 -1.83 11.80 -7.21
CA ALA A 389 -2.66 12.46 -6.19
C ALA A 389 -1.82 13.18 -5.11
N THR A 390 -0.67 12.62 -4.75
CA THR A 390 0.32 13.21 -3.84
C THR A 390 1.74 12.87 -4.30
N GLU A 391 2.75 13.58 -3.80
CA GLU A 391 4.16 13.25 -4.03
C GLU A 391 4.54 11.86 -3.47
N HIS A 392 3.82 11.39 -2.44
CA HIS A 392 3.96 10.05 -1.90
C HIS A 392 3.42 9.01 -2.88
N ASP A 393 2.24 9.24 -3.45
CA ASP A 393 1.65 8.36 -4.48
C ASP A 393 2.55 8.25 -5.72
N ALA A 394 3.17 9.36 -6.16
CA ALA A 394 4.12 9.35 -7.27
C ALA A 394 5.29 8.38 -7.01
N ARG A 395 5.85 8.42 -5.79
CA ARG A 395 6.92 7.49 -5.37
C ARG A 395 6.39 6.07 -5.23
N ALA A 396 5.21 5.87 -4.66
CA ALA A 396 4.58 4.56 -4.52
C ALA A 396 4.26 3.90 -5.87
N VAL A 397 3.89 4.67 -6.91
CA VAL A 397 3.78 4.14 -8.28
C VAL A 397 5.15 3.64 -8.76
N LEU A 398 6.23 4.38 -8.52
CA LEU A 398 7.56 3.95 -8.94
C LEU A 398 8.07 2.73 -8.15
N THR A 399 7.95 2.73 -6.82
CA THR A 399 8.52 1.71 -5.95
C THR A 399 7.63 0.48 -5.75
N GLY A 400 6.30 0.66 -5.78
CA GLY A 400 5.31 -0.39 -5.55
C GLY A 400 4.75 -1.01 -6.83
N ILE A 401 4.84 -0.31 -7.98
CA ILE A 401 4.31 -0.80 -9.27
C ILE A 401 5.44 -0.97 -10.29
N VAL A 402 6.12 0.12 -10.67
CA VAL A 402 7.10 0.08 -11.77
C VAL A 402 8.26 -0.85 -11.43
N LEU A 403 8.90 -0.65 -10.28
CA LEU A 403 10.07 -1.41 -9.88
C LEU A 403 9.78 -2.92 -9.71
N PRO A 404 8.73 -3.35 -9.00
CA PRO A 404 8.41 -4.77 -8.85
C PRO A 404 7.99 -5.43 -10.16
N LEU A 405 7.29 -4.70 -11.06
CA LEU A 405 6.94 -5.24 -12.38
C LEU A 405 8.17 -5.46 -13.25
N VAL A 406 9.11 -4.51 -13.32
CA VAL A 406 10.31 -4.68 -14.17
C VAL A 406 11.32 -5.68 -13.59
N GLN A 407 11.46 -5.75 -12.25
CA GLN A 407 12.38 -6.68 -11.60
C GLN A 407 11.80 -8.10 -11.48
N GLY A 408 10.53 -8.22 -11.08
CA GLY A 408 9.87 -9.50 -10.83
C GLY A 408 9.19 -10.10 -12.06
N CYS A 409 8.53 -9.28 -12.88
CA CYS A 409 7.78 -9.76 -14.05
C CYS A 409 8.52 -9.54 -15.39
N GLY A 410 9.63 -8.79 -15.38
CA GLY A 410 10.40 -8.45 -16.59
C GLY A 410 10.86 -9.68 -17.36
N GLN A 411 11.42 -10.67 -16.66
CA GLN A 411 11.88 -11.92 -17.29
C GLN A 411 10.76 -12.75 -17.92
N LEU A 412 9.53 -12.58 -17.42
CA LEU A 412 8.36 -13.33 -17.85
C LEU A 412 7.60 -12.67 -19.01
N GLY A 413 7.95 -11.43 -19.38
CA GLY A 413 7.34 -10.74 -20.52
C GLY A 413 6.74 -9.37 -20.22
N ALA A 414 6.75 -8.89 -18.97
CA ALA A 414 6.27 -7.55 -18.64
C ALA A 414 7.31 -6.47 -18.99
N GLN A 415 6.89 -5.35 -19.59
CA GLN A 415 7.74 -4.19 -19.82
C GLN A 415 7.01 -2.92 -19.48
N VAL A 416 7.71 -1.96 -18.87
CA VAL A 416 7.12 -0.68 -18.47
C VAL A 416 7.82 0.47 -19.19
N VAL A 417 7.02 1.35 -19.80
CA VAL A 417 7.45 2.66 -20.29
C VAL A 417 6.72 3.71 -19.47
N CYS A 418 7.44 4.66 -18.86
CA CYS A 418 6.80 5.70 -18.06
C CYS A 418 7.22 7.13 -18.45
N GLY A 419 6.24 8.04 -18.44
CA GLY A 419 6.43 9.47 -18.64
C GLY A 419 6.44 10.19 -17.29
N SER A 420 7.50 10.95 -17.00
CA SER A 420 7.60 11.69 -15.74
C SER A 420 8.59 12.86 -15.79
N ARG A 421 8.39 13.87 -14.92
CA ARG A 421 9.41 14.89 -14.64
C ARG A 421 10.56 14.32 -13.81
N ARG A 422 11.74 14.94 -13.94
CA ARG A 422 12.92 14.59 -13.12
C ARG A 422 12.72 14.90 -11.64
N HIS A 423 12.00 15.98 -11.34
CA HIS A 423 11.80 16.52 -10.00
C HIS A 423 10.33 16.82 -9.73
N ASP A 424 9.96 16.70 -8.46
CA ASP A 424 8.72 17.20 -7.87
C ASP A 424 9.02 18.12 -6.67
N SER A 425 7.98 18.59 -5.98
CA SER A 425 8.08 19.42 -4.76
C SER A 425 8.83 18.74 -3.61
N ALA A 426 8.99 17.43 -3.64
CA ALA A 426 9.67 16.63 -2.62
C ALA A 426 11.08 16.16 -3.07
N GLY A 427 11.59 16.65 -4.20
CA GLY A 427 12.97 16.45 -4.64
C GLY A 427 13.08 15.67 -5.96
N GLU A 428 14.17 14.90 -6.12
CA GLU A 428 14.44 14.11 -7.33
C GLU A 428 13.57 12.85 -7.36
N LEU A 429 12.52 12.86 -8.16
CA LEU A 429 11.49 11.82 -8.19
C LEU A 429 12.03 10.50 -8.76
N LEU A 430 12.83 10.56 -9.82
CA LEU A 430 13.30 9.38 -10.56
C LEU A 430 14.45 8.62 -9.89
N ARG A 431 15.02 9.18 -8.81
CA ARG A 431 16.15 8.57 -8.07
C ARG A 431 15.83 7.18 -7.55
N VAL A 432 14.56 6.89 -7.26
CA VAL A 432 14.09 5.57 -6.81
C VAL A 432 14.27 4.46 -7.85
N LEU A 433 14.46 4.82 -9.13
CA LEU A 433 14.70 3.87 -10.22
C LEU A 433 16.18 3.78 -10.63
N ASP A 434 17.12 4.36 -9.87
CA ASP A 434 18.54 4.31 -10.21
C ASP A 434 19.03 2.86 -10.34
N GLY A 435 19.65 2.55 -11.49
CA GLY A 435 20.07 1.18 -11.85
C GLY A 435 18.96 0.30 -12.43
N ALA A 436 17.68 0.68 -12.27
CA ALA A 436 16.51 -0.01 -12.80
C ALA A 436 15.78 0.75 -13.92
N MET A 437 16.37 1.82 -14.47
CA MET A 437 15.81 2.58 -15.60
C MET A 437 16.79 2.76 -16.77
N GLN A 438 16.22 2.89 -17.97
CA GLN A 438 16.85 3.52 -19.13
C GLN A 438 16.08 4.80 -19.47
N LYS A 439 16.80 5.86 -19.86
CA LYS A 439 16.22 7.19 -20.01
C LYS A 439 16.16 7.64 -21.47
N ILE A 440 15.02 8.23 -21.85
CA ILE A 440 14.88 9.11 -23.02
C ILE A 440 14.61 10.51 -22.45
N ASP A 441 15.55 11.43 -22.65
CA ASP A 441 15.34 12.82 -22.25
C ASP A 441 15.03 13.68 -23.48
N LEU A 442 13.79 14.18 -23.54
CA LEU A 442 13.33 14.96 -24.69
C LEU A 442 13.94 16.36 -24.77
N ASP A 443 14.64 16.80 -23.73
CA ASP A 443 15.46 18.02 -23.72
C ASP A 443 16.82 17.81 -24.39
N ASP A 444 17.27 16.57 -24.56
CA ASP A 444 18.53 16.26 -25.23
C ASP A 444 18.40 16.47 -26.74
N SER A 445 19.42 17.11 -27.32
CA SER A 445 19.59 17.30 -28.76
C SER A 445 19.46 16.00 -29.58
N ALA A 446 19.78 14.84 -28.99
CA ALA A 446 19.62 13.54 -29.65
C ALA A 446 18.14 13.18 -29.93
N PHE A 447 17.20 13.76 -29.18
CA PHE A 447 15.76 13.50 -29.30
C PHE A 447 14.96 14.72 -29.74
N PHE A 448 15.63 15.82 -30.11
CA PHE A 448 15.01 17.07 -30.54
C PHE A 448 15.47 17.48 -31.94
N SER A 449 14.51 17.86 -32.78
CA SER A 449 14.77 18.48 -34.09
C SER A 449 13.97 19.77 -34.20
N LEU A 450 14.62 20.85 -34.64
CA LEU A 450 13.95 22.12 -34.93
C LEU A 450 12.96 21.99 -36.10
N GLU A 451 13.21 21.06 -37.03
CA GLU A 451 12.32 20.78 -38.15
C GLU A 451 10.99 20.17 -37.67
N ASP A 452 11.03 19.28 -36.68
CA ASP A 452 9.84 18.69 -36.06
C ASP A 452 8.97 19.77 -35.39
N LEU A 453 9.63 20.68 -34.66
CA LEU A 453 8.94 21.81 -34.02
C LEU A 453 8.31 22.72 -35.08
N ARG A 454 9.05 23.06 -36.14
CA ARG A 454 8.55 23.86 -37.27
C ARG A 454 7.35 23.21 -37.94
N ALA A 455 7.37 21.90 -38.15
CA ALA A 455 6.28 21.16 -38.78
C ALA A 455 5.01 21.18 -37.91
N TYR A 456 5.15 20.94 -36.61
CA TYR A 456 4.07 21.07 -35.64
C TYR A 456 3.51 22.50 -35.58
N THR A 457 4.38 23.51 -35.55
CA THR A 457 4.01 24.94 -35.60
C THR A 457 3.25 25.27 -36.88
N LEU A 458 3.71 24.78 -38.03
CA LEU A 458 3.06 25.00 -39.34
C LEU A 458 1.67 24.37 -39.38
N GLY A 459 1.53 23.12 -38.94
CA GLY A 459 0.22 22.45 -38.86
C GLY A 459 -0.76 23.16 -37.94
N THR A 460 -0.26 23.70 -36.82
CA THR A 460 -1.05 24.45 -35.84
C THR A 460 -1.44 25.84 -36.36
N LEU A 461 -0.52 26.57 -36.99
CA LEU A 461 -0.75 27.88 -37.60
C LEU A 461 -1.81 27.83 -38.72
N ARG A 462 -1.80 26.74 -39.48
CA ARG A 462 -2.74 26.52 -40.57
C ARG A 462 -4.08 25.95 -40.11
N LEU A 463 -4.17 25.49 -38.85
CA LEU A 463 -5.31 24.78 -38.29
C LEU A 463 -5.69 23.55 -39.13
N VAL A 464 -4.69 22.77 -39.56
CA VAL A 464 -4.89 21.60 -40.45
C VAL A 464 -5.97 20.67 -39.88
N GLY A 465 -7.01 20.38 -40.67
CA GLY A 465 -8.18 19.58 -40.30
C GLY A 465 -9.28 20.31 -39.52
N ALA A 466 -9.07 21.59 -39.21
CA ALA A 466 -10.04 22.49 -38.58
C ALA A 466 -9.90 23.92 -39.17
N GLU A 467 -9.69 24.00 -40.48
CA GLU A 467 -9.37 25.24 -41.18
C GLU A 467 -10.51 26.25 -41.06
N ARG A 468 -10.18 27.51 -40.74
CA ARG A 468 -11.15 28.60 -40.78
C ARG A 468 -11.09 29.36 -42.12
N PRO A 469 -12.24 29.84 -42.63
CA PRO A 469 -12.26 30.73 -43.79
C PRO A 469 -11.46 32.01 -43.53
N GLY A 470 -10.69 32.45 -44.51
CA GLY A 470 -9.90 33.68 -44.42
C GLY A 470 -8.63 33.57 -43.56
N ASN A 471 -8.18 32.36 -43.20
CA ASN A 471 -6.88 32.20 -42.54
C ASN A 471 -5.74 32.64 -43.51
N PRO A 472 -4.97 33.71 -43.22
CA PRO A 472 -3.92 34.20 -44.11
C PRO A 472 -2.78 33.19 -44.28
N TYR A 473 -2.68 32.21 -43.38
CA TYR A 473 -1.68 31.14 -43.43
C TYR A 473 -2.11 29.94 -44.31
N THR A 474 -3.22 30.06 -45.04
CA THR A 474 -3.57 29.07 -46.07
C THR A 474 -2.53 29.05 -47.20
N ASP A 475 -1.88 30.19 -47.47
CA ASP A 475 -0.69 30.28 -48.33
C ASP A 475 0.52 29.67 -47.61
N LEU A 476 0.97 28.52 -48.12
CA LEU A 476 2.10 27.77 -47.59
C LEU A 476 3.39 28.59 -47.53
N THR A 477 3.64 29.46 -48.51
CA THR A 477 4.88 30.25 -48.58
C THR A 477 4.98 31.23 -47.41
N VAL A 478 3.85 31.83 -47.04
CA VAL A 478 3.75 32.78 -45.93
C VAL A 478 3.78 32.01 -44.60
N ALA A 479 2.97 30.96 -44.50
CA ALA A 479 2.88 30.14 -43.30
C ALA A 479 4.21 29.49 -42.91
N GLU A 480 5.00 29.01 -43.88
CA GLU A 480 6.29 28.39 -43.63
C GLU A 480 7.30 29.35 -43.00
N ARG A 481 7.33 30.61 -43.43
CA ARG A 481 8.25 31.63 -42.89
C ARG A 481 7.87 32.01 -41.47
N VAL A 482 6.58 32.20 -41.22
CA VAL A 482 6.06 32.54 -39.88
C VAL A 482 6.25 31.35 -38.93
N ALA A 483 5.92 30.13 -39.35
CA ALA A 483 6.12 28.93 -38.56
C ALA A 483 7.61 28.68 -38.23
N ALA A 484 8.52 28.88 -39.20
CA ALA A 484 9.95 28.80 -38.96
C ALA A 484 10.42 29.81 -37.89
N ARG A 485 9.89 31.03 -37.94
CA ARG A 485 10.21 32.07 -36.97
C ARG A 485 9.69 31.73 -35.56
N ILE A 486 8.44 31.32 -35.45
CA ILE A 486 7.83 30.92 -34.16
C ILE A 486 8.61 29.74 -33.56
N ALA A 487 8.91 28.71 -34.35
CA ALA A 487 9.69 27.55 -33.88
C ALA A 487 11.10 27.94 -33.40
N ALA A 488 11.76 28.88 -34.08
CA ALA A 488 13.07 29.38 -33.65
C ALA A 488 13.01 30.18 -32.34
N LEU A 489 11.90 30.88 -32.09
CA LEU A 489 11.74 31.70 -30.87
C LEU A 489 11.18 30.92 -29.68
N ALA A 490 10.45 29.83 -29.92
CA ALA A 490 9.81 29.05 -28.86
C ALA A 490 10.78 28.15 -28.07
N GLU A 491 12.06 28.11 -28.45
CA GLU A 491 13.06 27.16 -27.92
C GLU A 491 12.53 25.70 -28.08
N PRO A 492 13.09 24.64 -27.44
CA PRO A 492 12.57 23.27 -27.58
C PRO A 492 11.14 23.02 -27.02
N ASN A 493 10.35 24.06 -26.75
CA ASN A 493 9.07 23.97 -26.06
C ASN A 493 7.88 23.94 -27.04
N PHE A 494 7.37 22.74 -27.29
CA PHE A 494 6.22 22.50 -28.18
C PHE A 494 4.93 23.14 -27.67
N LEU A 495 4.75 23.26 -26.35
CA LEU A 495 3.57 23.94 -25.79
C LEU A 495 3.59 25.44 -26.12
N VAL A 496 4.74 26.10 -25.96
CA VAL A 496 4.92 27.52 -26.29
C VAL A 496 4.71 27.76 -27.79
N ALA A 497 5.36 26.95 -28.64
CA ALA A 497 5.21 27.06 -30.08
C ALA A 497 3.75 26.83 -30.53
N GLY A 498 3.05 25.88 -29.90
CA GLY A 498 1.65 25.58 -30.18
C GLY A 498 0.70 26.70 -29.78
N LEU A 499 0.91 27.30 -28.60
CA LEU A 499 0.11 28.44 -28.12
C LEU A 499 0.21 29.64 -29.06
N ASP A 500 1.43 30.02 -29.44
CA ASP A 500 1.68 31.18 -30.30
C ASP A 500 1.22 30.95 -31.75
N ALA A 501 1.52 29.78 -32.31
CA ALA A 501 1.04 29.41 -33.65
C ALA A 501 -0.49 29.38 -33.72
N ARG A 502 -1.15 28.83 -32.70
CA ARG A 502 -2.61 28.75 -32.64
C ARG A 502 -3.24 30.13 -32.55
N ARG A 503 -2.66 31.02 -31.73
CA ARG A 503 -3.09 32.42 -31.62
C ARG A 503 -3.12 33.08 -33.00
N HIS A 504 -2.01 33.02 -33.73
CA HIS A 504 -1.91 33.58 -35.07
C HIS A 504 -2.90 32.91 -36.03
N GLY A 505 -2.94 31.57 -36.06
CA GLY A 505 -3.83 30.80 -36.93
C GLY A 505 -5.31 31.13 -36.75
N MET A 506 -5.76 31.31 -35.49
CA MET A 506 -7.17 31.56 -35.16
C MET A 506 -7.62 33.00 -35.36
N TYR A 507 -6.74 33.98 -35.18
CA TYR A 507 -7.17 35.38 -35.00
C TYR A 507 -6.60 36.37 -36.01
N ASP A 508 -5.57 36.02 -36.79
CA ASP A 508 -5.00 36.98 -37.73
C ASP A 508 -5.84 37.12 -38.99
N GLU A 509 -6.18 38.35 -39.37
CA GLU A 509 -6.78 38.64 -40.68
C GLU A 509 -5.70 38.89 -41.75
N VAL A 510 -4.52 39.32 -41.32
CA VAL A 510 -3.33 39.55 -42.16
C VAL A 510 -2.17 38.80 -41.53
N ALA A 511 -1.36 38.13 -42.36
CA ALA A 511 -0.22 37.36 -41.88
C ALA A 511 0.78 38.24 -41.11
N ALA A 512 1.26 37.73 -39.97
CA ALA A 512 2.31 38.35 -39.20
C ALA A 512 3.61 38.42 -40.01
N ASP A 513 4.35 39.53 -39.89
CA ASP A 513 5.68 39.66 -40.50
C ASP A 513 6.71 38.87 -39.67
N PRO A 514 7.36 37.83 -40.24
CA PRO A 514 8.40 37.05 -39.56
C PRO A 514 9.56 37.90 -39.03
N LEU A 515 9.88 39.04 -39.64
CA LEU A 515 11.03 39.87 -39.25
C LEU A 515 10.77 40.67 -37.97
N THR A 516 9.50 41.02 -37.71
CA THR A 516 9.10 41.79 -36.53
C THR A 516 8.52 40.92 -35.43
N LEU A 517 8.32 39.62 -35.68
CA LEU A 517 7.73 38.69 -34.70
C LEU A 517 8.68 38.50 -33.51
N THR A 518 8.15 38.74 -32.32
CA THR A 518 8.81 38.55 -31.02
C THR A 518 7.98 37.60 -30.16
N LEU A 519 8.68 36.71 -29.46
CA LEU A 519 8.08 35.73 -28.56
C LEU A 519 9.06 35.51 -27.41
N THR A 520 8.57 35.55 -26.18
CA THR A 520 9.31 35.13 -25.00
C THR A 520 9.03 33.64 -24.80
N ALA A 521 10.07 32.82 -24.76
CA ALA A 521 9.97 31.35 -24.74
C ALA A 521 9.50 30.75 -23.39
N THR A 522 8.51 31.37 -22.75
CA THR A 522 7.91 30.90 -21.49
C THR A 522 6.43 30.60 -21.68
N VAL A 523 5.93 29.63 -20.91
CA VAL A 523 4.51 29.27 -20.92
C VAL A 523 3.64 30.48 -20.52
N ASP A 524 4.10 31.29 -19.57
CA ASP A 524 3.43 32.52 -19.11
C ASP A 524 3.20 33.50 -20.26
N ALA A 525 4.27 33.93 -20.93
CA ALA A 525 4.18 34.96 -21.96
C ALA A 525 3.35 34.49 -23.17
N ALA A 526 3.48 33.21 -23.54
CA ALA A 526 2.69 32.62 -24.61
C ALA A 526 1.20 32.52 -24.24
N LEU A 527 0.88 32.15 -23.00
CA LEU A 527 -0.48 32.13 -22.50
C LEU A 527 -1.07 33.54 -22.46
N ASP A 528 -0.29 34.55 -22.03
CA ASP A 528 -0.74 35.93 -21.96
C ASP A 528 -1.09 36.49 -23.34
N ALA A 529 -0.17 36.33 -24.28
CA ALA A 529 -0.37 36.75 -25.66
C ALA A 529 -1.59 36.06 -26.31
N TYR A 530 -1.83 34.79 -25.97
CA TYR A 530 -3.01 34.06 -26.42
C TYR A 530 -4.31 34.63 -25.80
N LEU A 531 -4.35 34.80 -24.47
CA LEU A 531 -5.54 35.25 -23.75
C LEU A 531 -5.97 36.68 -24.14
N ASP A 532 -5.04 37.55 -24.54
CA ASP A 532 -5.35 38.90 -25.04
C ASP A 532 -6.24 38.91 -26.30
N ARG A 533 -6.25 37.81 -27.07
CA ARG A 533 -7.07 37.68 -28.28
C ARG A 533 -8.39 36.93 -28.02
N VAL A 534 -8.58 36.37 -26.83
CA VAL A 534 -9.82 35.69 -26.46
C VAL A 534 -10.87 36.73 -26.07
N PRO A 535 -12.06 36.74 -26.71
CA PRO A 535 -13.12 37.67 -26.35
C PRO A 535 -13.53 37.54 -24.87
N PRO A 536 -13.81 38.64 -24.16
CA PRO A 536 -14.34 38.58 -22.81
C PRO A 536 -15.74 37.94 -22.81
N ILE A 537 -16.06 37.22 -21.74
CA ILE A 537 -17.37 36.61 -21.50
C ILE A 537 -18.24 37.67 -20.83
N GLU A 538 -19.05 38.39 -21.63
CA GLU A 538 -20.00 39.41 -21.15
C GLU A 538 -19.32 40.45 -20.23
N GLY A 539 -18.15 40.94 -20.67
CA GLY A 539 -17.33 41.92 -19.95
C GLY A 539 -16.34 41.32 -18.94
N THR A 540 -16.41 40.02 -18.65
CA THR A 540 -15.41 39.31 -17.81
C THR A 540 -14.23 38.83 -18.66
N PRO A 541 -12.97 39.20 -18.34
CA PRO A 541 -11.81 38.69 -19.06
C PRO A 541 -11.70 37.16 -18.97
N ALA A 542 -11.39 36.48 -20.08
CA ALA A 542 -11.23 35.02 -20.11
C ALA A 542 -10.19 34.50 -19.11
N ARG A 543 -9.12 35.28 -18.88
CA ARG A 543 -8.12 34.99 -17.84
C ARG A 543 -8.78 34.79 -16.47
N ALA A 544 -9.72 35.65 -16.07
CA ALA A 544 -10.29 35.61 -14.73
C ALA A 544 -11.05 34.30 -14.46
N VAL A 545 -11.82 33.81 -15.44
CA VAL A 545 -12.53 32.52 -15.31
C VAL A 545 -11.60 31.32 -15.38
N LEU A 546 -10.50 31.40 -16.16
CA LEU A 546 -9.50 30.33 -16.26
C LEU A 546 -8.61 30.26 -15.02
N THR A 547 -8.25 31.39 -14.40
CA THR A 547 -7.54 31.43 -13.12
C THR A 547 -8.37 30.77 -12.02
N ALA A 548 -9.70 30.98 -12.01
CA ALA A 548 -10.56 30.23 -11.09
C ALA A 548 -10.42 28.72 -11.33
N LEU A 549 -10.53 28.29 -12.59
CA LEU A 549 -10.46 26.89 -12.96
C LEU A 549 -9.08 26.23 -12.74
N ALA A 550 -8.00 27.01 -12.73
CA ALA A 550 -6.65 26.53 -12.43
C ALA A 550 -6.53 25.89 -11.04
N HIS A 551 -7.46 26.19 -10.13
CA HIS A 551 -7.52 25.58 -8.81
C HIS A 551 -8.26 24.22 -8.80
N ALA A 552 -8.95 23.83 -9.88
CA ALA A 552 -9.75 22.60 -9.92
C ALA A 552 -8.86 21.34 -9.86
N GLU A 553 -9.20 20.41 -8.97
CA GLU A 553 -8.59 19.09 -8.87
C GLU A 553 -9.32 18.07 -9.77
N ALA A 554 -8.80 16.86 -9.97
CA ALA A 554 -9.56 15.81 -10.65
C ALA A 554 -10.84 15.46 -9.87
N PRO A 555 -11.98 15.16 -10.52
CA PRO A 555 -12.25 15.09 -11.96
C PRO A 555 -12.56 16.43 -12.66
N GLY A 556 -12.49 17.57 -11.96
CA GLY A 556 -12.84 18.91 -12.44
C GLY A 556 -14.15 19.43 -11.85
N TRP A 557 -14.55 20.64 -12.26
CA TRP A 557 -15.76 21.32 -11.77
C TRP A 557 -16.89 21.25 -12.80
N THR A 558 -18.14 21.07 -12.37
CA THR A 558 -19.31 21.35 -13.21
C THR A 558 -19.39 22.85 -13.52
N SER A 559 -20.18 23.25 -14.53
CA SER A 559 -20.39 24.68 -14.85
C SER A 559 -20.91 25.49 -13.67
N ASP A 560 -21.70 24.89 -12.78
CA ASP A 560 -22.18 25.55 -11.56
C ASP A 560 -21.11 25.74 -10.49
N LEU A 561 -20.25 24.74 -10.29
CA LEU A 561 -19.10 24.86 -9.39
C LEU A 561 -18.09 25.86 -9.95
N TRP A 562 -17.84 25.85 -11.26
CA TRP A 562 -16.95 26.78 -11.92
C TRP A 562 -17.48 28.22 -11.86
N ARG A 563 -18.78 28.42 -12.11
CA ARG A 563 -19.45 29.70 -11.90
C ARG A 563 -19.24 30.20 -10.48
N THR A 564 -19.46 29.33 -9.49
CA THR A 564 -19.33 29.71 -8.08
C THR A 564 -17.90 30.10 -7.73
N ALA A 565 -16.91 29.37 -8.24
CA ALA A 565 -15.50 29.70 -8.10
C ALA A 565 -15.14 31.05 -8.75
N ALA A 566 -15.58 31.28 -10.00
CA ALA A 566 -15.33 32.53 -10.71
C ALA A 566 -15.94 33.74 -9.99
N VAL A 567 -17.18 33.61 -9.50
CA VAL A 567 -17.85 34.64 -8.70
C VAL A 567 -17.13 34.89 -7.38
N ALA A 568 -16.67 33.83 -6.69
CA ALA A 568 -15.90 33.96 -5.45
C ALA A 568 -14.58 34.72 -5.66
N LEU A 569 -14.00 34.68 -6.86
CA LEU A 569 -12.79 35.42 -7.22
C LEU A 569 -13.07 36.81 -7.84
N GLY A 570 -14.34 37.22 -7.90
CA GLY A 570 -14.76 38.57 -8.31
C GLY A 570 -15.21 38.70 -9.77
N SER A 571 -15.47 37.60 -10.46
CA SER A 571 -16.02 37.62 -11.82
C SER A 571 -17.56 37.66 -11.82
N THR A 572 -18.16 38.12 -12.92
CA THR A 572 -19.62 38.11 -13.11
C THR A 572 -19.98 37.29 -14.34
N VAL A 573 -20.27 35.99 -14.12
CA VAL A 573 -20.58 35.02 -15.19
C VAL A 573 -21.69 34.06 -14.75
N THR A 574 -22.43 33.50 -15.71
CA THR A 574 -23.45 32.45 -15.51
C THR A 574 -22.93 31.08 -15.95
N ALA A 575 -23.54 30.00 -15.48
CA ALA A 575 -23.17 28.63 -15.88
C ALA A 575 -23.34 28.43 -17.39
N ALA A 576 -24.43 28.91 -17.97
CA ALA A 576 -24.68 28.84 -19.42
C ALA A 576 -23.63 29.61 -20.25
N GLN A 577 -23.14 30.75 -19.75
CA GLN A 577 -22.04 31.49 -20.39
C GLN A 577 -20.73 30.71 -20.32
N LEU A 578 -20.46 30.03 -19.21
CA LEU A 578 -19.28 29.17 -19.06
C LEU A 578 -19.37 27.92 -19.94
N ASP A 579 -20.56 27.32 -20.09
CA ASP A 579 -20.79 26.22 -21.04
C ASP A 579 -20.56 26.67 -22.49
N LEU A 580 -21.09 27.84 -22.86
CA LEU A 580 -20.89 28.40 -24.21
C LEU A 580 -19.41 28.74 -24.43
N PHE A 581 -18.76 29.35 -23.44
CA PHE A 581 -17.33 29.62 -23.48
C PHE A 581 -16.56 28.31 -23.63
N ALA A 582 -16.88 27.27 -22.86
CA ALA A 582 -16.22 25.97 -22.92
C ALA A 582 -16.35 25.27 -24.27
N ARG A 583 -17.48 25.45 -24.96
CA ARG A 583 -17.72 24.94 -26.31
C ARG A 583 -17.14 25.83 -27.41
N SER A 584 -16.60 27.01 -27.07
CA SER A 584 -15.94 27.90 -28.02
C SER A 584 -14.52 27.44 -28.34
N THR A 585 -14.02 27.81 -29.52
CA THR A 585 -12.64 27.52 -29.93
C THR A 585 -11.57 28.18 -29.05
N ALA A 586 -11.94 29.21 -28.29
CA ALA A 586 -11.07 29.86 -27.32
C ALA A 586 -10.85 29.01 -26.05
N ALA A 587 -11.75 28.07 -25.77
CA ALA A 587 -11.74 27.23 -24.57
C ALA A 587 -11.25 25.80 -24.79
N SER A 588 -10.52 25.54 -25.89
CA SER A 588 -9.78 24.28 -26.07
C SER A 588 -8.70 24.04 -24.99
N PHE A 589 -8.53 24.98 -24.05
CA PHE A 589 -7.75 24.85 -22.82
C PHE A 589 -8.42 24.02 -21.71
N LEU A 590 -9.71 23.78 -21.86
CA LEU A 590 -10.53 23.03 -20.94
C LEU A 590 -10.56 21.55 -21.35
N VAL A 591 -10.11 20.65 -20.47
CA VAL A 591 -10.51 19.24 -20.57
C VAL A 591 -11.93 19.15 -20.07
N GLU A 592 -12.82 18.82 -21.00
CA GLU A 592 -14.17 18.35 -20.77
C GLU A 592 -14.10 16.88 -20.37
N ALA A 593 -14.53 16.55 -19.15
CA ALA A 593 -14.77 15.19 -18.71
C ALA A 593 -16.28 14.95 -18.75
N ILE A 594 -16.76 14.47 -19.90
CA ILE A 594 -18.12 13.93 -20.01
C ILE A 594 -18.15 12.65 -19.16
N HIS A 595 -19.05 12.60 -18.18
CA HIS A 595 -19.35 11.39 -17.41
C HIS A 595 -20.61 10.73 -18.00
N ALA A 596 -20.80 9.44 -17.74
CA ALA A 596 -21.95 8.65 -18.22
C ALA A 596 -23.32 9.23 -17.79
N ASP A 597 -23.34 10.13 -16.81
CA ASP A 597 -24.54 10.73 -16.22
C ASP A 597 -24.96 12.10 -16.83
N GLN A 598 -24.47 12.45 -18.03
CA GLN A 598 -24.82 13.67 -18.80
C GLN A 598 -24.35 15.03 -18.26
N GLU A 599 -23.73 15.15 -17.07
CA GLU A 599 -23.09 16.40 -16.64
C GLU A 599 -21.62 16.50 -17.09
N SER A 600 -21.26 17.65 -17.67
CA SER A 600 -19.90 17.95 -18.12
C SER A 600 -19.07 18.59 -16.99
N THR A 601 -17.88 18.07 -16.71
CA THR A 601 -16.92 18.70 -15.79
C THR A 601 -15.73 19.30 -16.54
N PHE A 602 -15.16 20.38 -16.01
CA PHE A 602 -14.13 21.20 -16.63
C PHE A 602 -12.88 21.30 -15.74
N ARG A 603 -11.70 21.22 -16.36
CA ARG A 603 -10.40 21.51 -15.75
C ARG A 603 -9.41 21.96 -16.82
N LEU A 604 -8.29 22.59 -16.46
CA LEU A 604 -7.24 22.88 -17.46
C LEU A 604 -6.47 21.62 -17.86
N PHE A 605 -6.08 21.51 -19.13
CA PHE A 605 -5.48 20.29 -19.68
C PHE A 605 -4.02 20.04 -19.29
N HIS A 606 -3.28 21.07 -18.86
CA HIS A 606 -1.84 20.95 -18.59
C HIS A 606 -1.47 21.68 -17.31
N GLN A 607 -0.68 21.01 -16.46
CA GLN A 607 -0.28 21.58 -15.17
C GLN A 607 0.52 22.88 -15.34
N ALA A 608 1.38 22.99 -16.36
CA ALA A 608 2.11 24.24 -16.63
C ALA A 608 1.20 25.47 -16.88
N LEU A 609 -0.03 25.27 -17.36
CA LEU A 609 -1.01 26.36 -17.50
C LEU A 609 -1.62 26.76 -16.16
N ASN A 610 -1.90 25.77 -15.29
CA ASN A 610 -2.28 26.04 -13.90
C ASN A 610 -1.19 26.88 -13.24
N ASP A 611 0.06 26.41 -13.33
CA ASP A 611 1.20 27.06 -12.71
C ASP A 611 1.38 28.49 -13.24
N ALA A 612 1.23 28.73 -14.55
CA ALA A 612 1.32 30.07 -15.14
C ALA A 612 0.23 31.03 -14.60
N LEU A 613 -1.04 30.61 -14.63
CA LEU A 613 -2.16 31.42 -14.14
C LEU A 613 -2.07 31.72 -12.63
N LEU A 614 -1.52 30.78 -11.85
CA LEU A 614 -1.38 30.93 -10.41
C LEU A 614 -0.14 31.72 -10.00
N ARG A 615 0.94 31.70 -10.81
CA ARG A 615 2.20 32.40 -10.51
C ARG A 615 2.04 33.91 -10.46
N GLU A 616 1.23 34.50 -11.33
CA GLU A 616 0.91 35.94 -11.31
C GLU A 616 0.23 36.38 -10.01
N ARG A 617 -0.51 35.49 -9.35
CA ARG A 617 -1.14 35.76 -8.05
C ARG A 617 -0.10 35.84 -6.92
N GLY A 618 1.05 35.19 -7.12
CA GLY A 618 2.06 34.95 -6.10
C GLY A 618 1.56 34.06 -4.94
N PRO A 619 2.46 33.62 -4.03
CA PRO A 619 2.09 32.71 -2.93
C PRO A 619 1.01 33.29 -1.99
N GLY A 620 1.00 34.61 -1.80
CA GLY A 620 0.01 35.31 -0.98
C GLY A 620 -1.37 35.40 -1.63
N GLY A 621 -1.42 35.65 -2.94
CA GLY A 621 -2.68 35.74 -3.69
C GLY A 621 -3.33 34.37 -3.87
N GLU A 622 -2.54 33.33 -4.17
CA GLU A 622 -3.05 31.96 -4.29
C GLU A 622 -3.73 31.48 -3.00
N ARG A 623 -3.10 31.72 -1.84
CA ARG A 623 -3.70 31.37 -0.54
C ARG A 623 -4.99 32.16 -0.26
N ALA A 624 -5.06 33.42 -0.69
CA ALA A 624 -6.27 34.23 -0.57
C ALA A 624 -7.41 33.70 -1.47
N ASP A 625 -7.07 33.23 -2.67
CA ASP A 625 -8.03 32.60 -3.59
C ASP A 625 -8.54 31.28 -3.05
N GLN A 626 -7.65 30.40 -2.61
CA GLN A 626 -8.03 29.14 -1.96
C GLN A 626 -8.98 29.39 -0.77
N ARG A 627 -8.78 30.46 0.01
CA ARG A 627 -9.72 30.85 1.08
C ARG A 627 -11.08 31.28 0.57
N ARG A 628 -11.15 32.08 -0.50
CA ARG A 628 -12.42 32.51 -1.10
C ARG A 628 -13.18 31.34 -1.72
N LEU A 629 -12.47 30.50 -2.48
CA LEU A 629 -13.00 29.28 -3.09
C LEU A 629 -13.53 28.31 -2.04
N THR A 630 -12.70 27.96 -1.03
CA THR A 630 -13.10 27.03 0.04
C THR A 630 -14.34 27.53 0.78
N ARG A 631 -14.45 28.84 1.07
CA ARG A 631 -15.62 29.40 1.74
C ARG A 631 -16.89 29.31 0.89
N ALA A 632 -16.78 29.60 -0.40
CA ALA A 632 -17.90 29.48 -1.32
C ALA A 632 -18.36 28.02 -1.45
N MET A 633 -17.41 27.09 -1.56
CA MET A 633 -17.68 25.64 -1.62
C MET A 633 -18.30 25.10 -0.31
N LEU A 634 -17.83 25.56 0.85
CA LEU A 634 -18.45 25.25 2.14
C LEU A 634 -19.90 25.75 2.22
N ALA A 635 -20.18 26.93 1.67
CA ALA A 635 -21.55 27.47 1.62
C ALA A 635 -22.46 26.58 0.76
N ILE A 636 -22.01 26.13 -0.41
CA ILE A 636 -22.77 25.20 -1.26
C ILE A 636 -23.13 23.92 -0.50
N GLY A 637 -22.14 23.29 0.16
CA GLY A 637 -22.35 22.07 0.92
C GLY A 637 -23.36 22.25 2.06
N ARG A 638 -23.31 23.40 2.74
CA ARG A 638 -24.23 23.73 3.85
C ARG A 638 -25.65 24.06 3.39
N ASP A 639 -25.77 24.83 2.30
CA ASP A 639 -27.06 25.30 1.80
C ASP A 639 -27.86 24.14 1.16
N ASN A 640 -27.16 23.22 0.49
CA ASN A 640 -27.79 22.05 -0.15
C ASN A 640 -27.91 20.83 0.77
N GLY A 641 -27.13 20.78 1.86
CA GLY A 641 -26.89 19.57 2.64
C GLY A 641 -25.78 18.70 2.01
N TRP A 642 -24.94 18.09 2.85
CA TRP A 642 -23.76 17.36 2.37
C TRP A 642 -24.07 16.02 1.68
N ASP A 643 -25.28 15.49 1.83
CA ASP A 643 -25.77 14.32 1.08
C ASP A 643 -26.17 14.63 -0.37
N ALA A 644 -26.60 15.86 -0.63
CA ALA A 644 -26.90 16.36 -1.98
C ALA A 644 -25.75 17.22 -2.56
N ALA A 645 -24.63 17.35 -1.84
CA ALA A 645 -23.48 18.10 -2.29
C ALA A 645 -22.83 17.43 -3.52
N PRO A 646 -22.31 18.21 -4.48
CA PRO A 646 -21.58 17.65 -5.61
C PRO A 646 -20.44 16.71 -5.16
N PRO A 647 -20.26 15.53 -5.79
CA PRO A 647 -19.24 14.55 -5.39
C PRO A 647 -17.82 15.12 -5.30
N TYR A 648 -17.51 16.12 -6.14
CA TYR A 648 -16.26 16.85 -6.11
C TYR A 648 -15.97 17.45 -4.71
N LEU A 649 -16.97 18.02 -4.04
CA LEU A 649 -16.79 18.65 -2.73
C LEU A 649 -16.47 17.62 -1.64
N LEU A 650 -17.11 16.44 -1.67
CA LEU A 650 -16.86 15.38 -0.68
C LEU A 650 -15.45 14.78 -0.80
N ARG A 651 -14.87 14.82 -2.01
CA ARG A 651 -13.56 14.24 -2.33
C ARG A 651 -12.41 15.25 -2.19
N SER A 652 -12.54 16.43 -2.80
CA SER A 652 -11.39 17.33 -3.07
C SER A 652 -11.36 18.59 -2.19
N LEU A 653 -12.46 18.91 -1.48
CA LEU A 653 -12.50 20.04 -0.55
C LEU A 653 -11.46 20.00 0.59
N PRO A 654 -11.01 18.83 1.12
CA PRO A 654 -9.96 18.79 2.15
C PRO A 654 -8.65 19.46 1.73
N ASN A 655 -8.23 19.26 0.47
CA ASN A 655 -7.01 19.86 -0.07
C ASN A 655 -7.14 21.37 -0.25
N HIS A 656 -8.29 21.84 -0.77
CA HIS A 656 -8.60 23.26 -0.83
C HIS A 656 -8.58 23.91 0.56
N ALA A 657 -9.22 23.27 1.55
CA ALA A 657 -9.25 23.74 2.92
C ALA A 657 -7.85 23.76 3.56
N HIS A 658 -7.01 22.76 3.27
CA HIS A 658 -5.62 22.74 3.71
C HIS A 658 -4.82 23.91 3.14
N ARG A 659 -4.82 24.08 1.81
CA ARG A 659 -4.11 25.19 1.13
C ARG A 659 -4.62 26.56 1.60
N ALA A 660 -5.92 26.68 1.88
CA ALA A 660 -6.54 27.88 2.43
C ALA A 660 -6.18 28.15 3.91
N GLY A 661 -5.71 27.14 4.65
CA GLY A 661 -5.61 27.21 6.12
C GLY A 661 -6.98 27.27 6.81
N LEU A 662 -7.98 26.61 6.23
CA LEU A 662 -9.36 26.48 6.71
C LEU A 662 -9.72 25.04 7.08
N ILE A 663 -8.74 24.16 7.24
CA ILE A 663 -8.97 22.76 7.62
C ILE A 663 -9.78 22.63 8.91
N ASP A 664 -9.54 23.53 9.86
CA ASP A 664 -10.31 23.61 11.10
C ASP A 664 -11.79 23.84 10.86
N ALA A 665 -12.15 24.76 9.96
CA ALA A 665 -13.54 25.07 9.65
C ALA A 665 -14.27 23.87 9.02
N LEU A 666 -13.54 23.09 8.21
CA LEU A 666 -14.05 21.86 7.60
C LEU A 666 -14.21 20.73 8.62
N LEU A 667 -13.25 20.58 9.53
CA LEU A 667 -13.28 19.56 10.59
C LEU A 667 -14.36 19.81 11.63
N THR A 668 -14.71 21.07 11.87
CA THR A 668 -15.79 21.45 12.79
C THR A 668 -17.19 21.45 12.14
N ASP A 669 -17.28 21.11 10.86
CA ASP A 669 -18.54 20.92 10.16
C ASP A 669 -18.98 19.46 10.34
N ASP A 670 -19.80 19.21 11.36
CA ASP A 670 -20.12 17.86 11.81
C ASP A 670 -20.85 17.02 10.75
N ASP A 671 -21.69 17.66 9.91
CA ASP A 671 -22.40 16.99 8.83
C ASP A 671 -21.45 16.65 7.67
N TYR A 672 -20.47 17.51 7.35
CA TYR A 672 -19.43 17.21 6.37
C TYR A 672 -18.69 15.90 6.68
N LEU A 673 -18.31 15.69 7.96
CA LEU A 673 -17.59 14.48 8.38
C LEU A 673 -18.37 13.19 8.10
N LEU A 674 -19.69 13.25 8.03
CA LEU A 674 -20.54 12.10 7.75
C LEU A 674 -20.53 11.68 6.28
N HIS A 675 -20.21 12.61 5.38
CA HIS A 675 -20.29 12.43 3.93
C HIS A 675 -18.93 12.47 3.22
N ALA A 676 -17.92 13.09 3.83
CA ALA A 676 -16.60 13.26 3.25
C ALA A 676 -15.89 11.92 2.95
N ASP A 677 -14.98 11.96 1.96
CA ASP A 677 -13.93 10.97 1.78
C ASP A 677 -12.93 11.11 2.94
N LEU A 678 -13.09 10.27 3.97
CA LEU A 678 -12.28 10.36 5.19
C LEU A 678 -10.81 10.04 4.96
N LEU A 679 -10.50 9.19 3.98
CA LEU A 679 -9.11 8.85 3.62
C LEU A 679 -8.39 10.07 3.05
N ARG A 680 -9.09 10.90 2.27
CA ARG A 680 -8.54 12.17 1.76
C ARG A 680 -8.56 13.30 2.79
N LEU A 681 -9.44 13.24 3.79
CA LEU A 681 -9.52 14.23 4.86
C LEU A 681 -8.46 14.05 5.96
N LEU A 682 -8.11 12.80 6.29
CA LEU A 682 -7.21 12.47 7.41
C LEU A 682 -5.81 13.11 7.29
N PRO A 683 -5.08 13.01 6.15
CA PRO A 683 -3.76 13.60 6.02
C PRO A 683 -3.73 15.12 6.28
N PRO A 684 -4.60 15.96 5.66
CA PRO A 684 -4.64 17.39 5.99
C PRO A 684 -5.20 17.67 7.39
N ALA A 685 -6.07 16.81 7.95
CA ALA A 685 -6.64 16.99 9.28
C ALA A 685 -5.59 17.04 10.41
N HIS A 686 -4.48 16.31 10.26
CA HIS A 686 -3.37 16.35 11.23
C HIS A 686 -2.71 17.74 11.39
N ARG A 687 -2.98 18.66 10.46
CA ARG A 687 -2.52 20.06 10.55
C ARG A 687 -3.52 20.99 11.26
N ALA A 688 -4.55 20.44 11.91
CA ALA A 688 -5.56 21.20 12.65
C ALA A 688 -4.98 21.99 13.85
N HIS A 689 -5.44 23.22 14.03
CA HIS A 689 -4.89 24.15 15.04
C HIS A 689 -5.80 24.43 16.23
N SER A 690 -7.11 24.31 16.09
CA SER A 690 -8.10 24.52 17.15
C SER A 690 -8.31 23.25 17.96
N VAL A 691 -8.72 23.44 19.21
CA VAL A 691 -9.02 22.32 20.12
C VAL A 691 -10.13 21.44 19.55
N ALA A 692 -11.17 22.05 18.98
CA ALA A 692 -12.29 21.33 18.35
C ALA A 692 -11.84 20.53 17.13
N ALA A 693 -11.07 21.13 16.21
CA ALA A 693 -10.59 20.44 15.03
C ALA A 693 -9.59 19.30 15.35
N ARG A 694 -8.73 19.48 16.36
CA ARG A 694 -7.88 18.37 16.86
C ARG A 694 -8.69 17.25 17.50
N ALA A 695 -9.76 17.58 18.24
CA ALA A 695 -10.68 16.59 18.79
C ALA A 695 -11.38 15.80 17.66
N ARG A 696 -11.75 16.46 16.58
CA ARG A 696 -12.33 15.83 15.38
C ARG A 696 -11.29 14.98 14.63
N THR A 697 -10.06 15.45 14.49
CA THR A 697 -8.95 14.66 13.93
C THR A 697 -8.69 13.39 14.73
N ARG A 698 -8.71 13.49 16.07
CA ARG A 698 -8.59 12.36 16.99
C ARG A 698 -9.77 11.39 16.85
N LEU A 699 -11.00 11.92 16.73
CA LEU A 699 -12.19 11.11 16.46
C LEU A 699 -12.06 10.29 15.17
N LEU A 700 -11.62 10.93 14.07
CA LEU A 700 -11.39 10.26 12.79
C LEU A 700 -10.30 9.18 12.90
N SER A 701 -9.15 9.51 13.49
CA SER A 701 -8.01 8.60 13.64
C SER A 701 -8.33 7.36 14.49
N LEU A 702 -9.22 7.52 15.48
CA LEU A 702 -9.60 6.44 16.39
C LEU A 702 -10.80 5.60 15.90
N THR A 703 -11.39 5.95 14.74
CA THR A 703 -12.55 5.26 14.18
C THR A 703 -12.30 4.81 12.73
N PRO A 704 -11.24 4.02 12.42
CA PRO A 704 -10.84 3.71 11.04
C PRO A 704 -11.92 3.00 10.22
N HIS A 705 -12.74 2.15 10.85
CA HIS A 705 -13.85 1.47 10.17
C HIS A 705 -14.95 2.44 9.67
N ALA A 706 -14.96 3.70 10.14
CA ALA A 706 -15.86 4.73 9.63
C ALA A 706 -15.59 5.09 8.15
N ASN A 707 -14.40 4.81 7.63
CA ASN A 707 -13.99 5.19 6.28
C ASN A 707 -14.87 4.55 5.20
N ALA A 708 -15.19 3.26 5.35
CA ALA A 708 -16.04 2.52 4.41
C ALA A 708 -17.54 2.56 4.76
N ALA A 709 -17.89 3.12 5.92
CA ALA A 709 -19.25 3.08 6.43
C ALA A 709 -20.14 4.18 5.80
N PRO A 710 -21.43 3.89 5.52
CA PRO A 710 -22.41 4.89 5.10
C PRO A 710 -22.69 5.90 6.24
N PRO A 711 -23.20 7.11 5.93
CA PRO A 711 -23.32 8.21 6.91
C PRO A 711 -24.03 7.85 8.23
N PRO A 712 -25.15 7.09 8.26
CA PRO A 712 -25.80 6.71 9.51
C PRO A 712 -24.96 5.78 10.39
N GLU A 713 -24.30 4.79 9.79
CA GLU A 713 -23.41 3.86 10.50
C GLU A 713 -22.15 4.58 10.99
N ARG A 714 -21.58 5.44 10.14
CA ARG A 714 -20.45 6.30 10.47
C ARG A 714 -20.74 7.16 11.72
N ALA A 715 -21.89 7.81 11.76
CA ALA A 715 -22.32 8.58 12.92
C ALA A 715 -22.51 7.72 14.18
N ALA A 716 -23.06 6.51 14.03
CA ALA A 716 -23.21 5.56 15.13
C ALA A 716 -21.84 5.13 15.71
N MET A 717 -20.86 4.88 14.85
CA MET A 717 -19.48 4.54 15.23
C MET A 717 -18.76 5.71 15.90
N PHE A 718 -18.88 6.92 15.35
CA PHE A 718 -18.36 8.14 15.99
C PHE A 718 -18.95 8.34 17.39
N SER A 719 -20.23 8.04 17.59
CA SER A 719 -20.87 8.17 18.91
C SER A 719 -20.21 7.28 19.97
N ILE A 720 -19.71 6.10 19.60
CA ILE A 720 -18.97 5.20 20.51
C ILE A 720 -17.64 5.84 20.89
N THR A 721 -16.81 6.20 19.89
CA THR A 721 -15.48 6.78 20.12
C THR A 721 -15.57 8.09 20.91
N GLN A 722 -16.58 8.92 20.66
CA GLN A 722 -16.83 10.14 21.43
C GLN A 722 -17.06 9.88 22.91
N LYS A 723 -17.83 8.83 23.25
CA LYS A 723 -18.06 8.43 24.63
C LYS A 723 -16.83 7.79 25.27
N LEU A 724 -16.05 7.02 24.50
CA LEU A 724 -14.80 6.40 24.97
C LEU A 724 -13.73 7.44 25.31
N GLU A 725 -13.55 8.42 24.43
CA GLU A 725 -12.45 9.38 24.49
C GLU A 725 -12.86 10.73 25.12
N ASN A 726 -14.10 10.82 25.60
CA ASN A 726 -14.71 12.04 26.13
C ASN A 726 -14.58 13.24 25.16
N LEU A 727 -14.80 12.99 23.87
CA LEU A 727 -14.76 14.01 22.82
C LEU A 727 -16.14 14.66 22.67
N SER A 728 -16.16 15.93 22.25
CA SER A 728 -17.42 16.63 21.96
C SER A 728 -18.27 15.85 20.95
N PRO A 729 -19.58 15.70 21.16
CA PRO A 729 -20.45 14.97 20.25
C PRO A 729 -20.51 15.67 18.89
N ILE A 730 -20.81 14.90 17.85
CA ILE A 730 -21.19 15.47 16.55
C ILE A 730 -22.69 15.77 16.58
N THR A 731 -23.08 16.95 16.10
CA THR A 731 -24.48 17.33 15.94
C THR A 731 -24.99 16.89 14.58
N HIS A 732 -26.07 16.12 14.55
CA HIS A 732 -26.80 15.76 13.34
C HIS A 732 -28.29 15.56 13.68
N ASP A 733 -29.17 15.73 12.70
CA ASP A 733 -30.63 15.58 12.88
C ASP A 733 -31.18 14.26 12.32
N ARG A 734 -30.31 13.41 11.74
CA ARG A 734 -30.71 12.16 11.08
C ARG A 734 -30.87 10.99 12.07
N PRO A 735 -31.80 10.04 11.80
CA PRO A 735 -31.88 8.79 12.53
C PRO A 735 -30.62 7.93 12.27
N ILE A 736 -29.98 7.47 13.33
CA ILE A 736 -28.82 6.57 13.29
C ILE A 736 -29.19 5.20 13.87
N PRO A 737 -28.58 4.10 13.40
CA PRO A 737 -28.96 2.74 13.80
C PRO A 737 -28.82 2.52 15.31
N TYR A 738 -27.88 3.20 15.95
CA TYR A 738 -27.75 3.26 17.41
C TYR A 738 -26.98 4.52 17.82
N ARG A 739 -27.20 4.99 19.05
CA ARG A 739 -26.42 6.08 19.67
C ARG A 739 -25.83 5.61 20.98
N ALA A 740 -24.51 5.66 21.11
CA ALA A 740 -23.87 5.33 22.38
C ALA A 740 -24.25 6.35 23.47
N ARG A 741 -25.01 5.91 24.48
CA ARG A 741 -25.31 6.73 25.67
C ARG A 741 -24.11 6.80 26.60
N TRP A 742 -23.39 5.70 26.70
CA TRP A 742 -22.12 5.51 27.36
C TRP A 742 -21.31 4.53 26.50
N ALA A 743 -19.99 4.59 26.60
CA ALA A 743 -19.10 3.58 26.07
C ALA A 743 -17.93 3.46 27.04
N ARG A 744 -17.44 2.25 27.25
CA ARG A 744 -16.26 2.01 28.09
C ARG A 744 -15.43 0.95 27.40
N THR A 745 -14.17 1.28 27.16
CA THR A 745 -13.15 0.33 26.72
C THR A 745 -11.93 0.50 27.60
N ARG A 746 -11.02 -0.46 27.52
CA ARG A 746 -9.72 -0.41 28.20
C ARG A 746 -8.92 0.77 27.62
N PRO A 747 -8.24 1.62 28.42
CA PRO A 747 -7.51 2.76 27.89
C PRO A 747 -6.50 2.29 26.84
N ARG A 748 -6.61 2.76 25.59
CA ARG A 748 -5.53 2.57 24.62
C ARG A 748 -4.35 3.39 25.13
N THR A 749 -3.28 2.74 25.60
CA THR A 749 -2.00 3.43 25.68
C THR A 749 -1.38 3.58 24.32
N GLU A 750 -1.93 3.02 23.22
CA GLU A 750 -1.36 3.02 21.85
C GLU A 750 -1.06 4.39 21.28
N VAL A 751 0.17 4.85 21.54
CA VAL A 751 0.76 6.06 20.98
C VAL A 751 1.13 5.82 19.50
N ARG A 752 1.73 4.68 19.11
CA ARG A 752 2.03 4.27 17.71
C ARG A 752 2.36 2.79 17.55
N ARG A 753 2.12 2.30 16.33
CA ARG A 753 2.58 1.05 15.71
C ARG A 753 3.59 1.42 14.61
N LEU A 754 4.73 0.72 14.52
CA LEU A 754 5.80 1.00 13.57
C LEU A 754 5.79 -0.08 12.49
N GLU A 755 5.02 0.15 11.43
CA GLU A 755 4.84 -0.79 10.33
C GLU A 755 5.87 -0.50 9.23
N GLY A 756 6.50 -1.55 8.68
CA GLY A 756 7.40 -1.40 7.54
C GLY A 756 8.25 -2.62 7.23
N HIS A 757 8.74 -3.36 8.23
CA HIS A 757 9.51 -4.57 7.94
C HIS A 757 8.65 -5.65 7.25
N THR A 758 9.16 -6.23 6.17
CA THR A 758 8.45 -7.25 5.37
C THR A 758 8.88 -8.69 5.70
N GLY A 759 9.76 -8.84 6.68
CA GLY A 759 10.24 -10.12 7.22
C GLY A 759 10.40 -10.06 8.74
N ARG A 760 10.92 -11.15 9.34
CA ARG A 760 11.15 -11.24 10.79
C ARG A 760 12.04 -10.10 11.26
N VAL A 761 11.77 -9.55 12.45
CA VAL A 761 12.65 -8.56 13.07
C VAL A 761 13.58 -9.30 14.02
N ASN A 762 14.88 -9.33 13.70
CA ASN A 762 15.87 -10.15 14.39
C ASN A 762 16.52 -9.42 15.56
N ALA A 763 16.64 -8.10 15.48
CA ALA A 763 17.28 -7.30 16.52
C ALA A 763 16.73 -5.87 16.54
N VAL A 764 16.76 -5.25 17.71
CA VAL A 764 16.41 -3.84 17.92
C VAL A 764 17.44 -3.18 18.82
N CYS A 765 17.71 -1.90 18.58
CA CYS A 765 18.52 -1.10 19.49
C CYS A 765 18.05 0.35 19.52
N ALA A 766 18.26 1.03 20.65
CA ALA A 766 18.08 2.46 20.74
C ALA A 766 19.38 3.21 20.47
N VAL A 767 19.27 4.37 19.84
CA VAL A 767 20.39 5.26 19.55
C VAL A 767 19.99 6.69 19.87
N THR A 768 20.86 7.43 20.55
CA THR A 768 20.62 8.84 20.85
C THR A 768 21.51 9.72 19.98
N THR A 769 20.91 10.57 19.14
CA THR A 769 21.62 11.55 18.31
C THR A 769 20.97 12.93 18.45
N ASP A 770 21.77 13.98 18.57
CA ASP A 770 21.30 15.37 18.70
C ASP A 770 20.23 15.58 19.80
N GLY A 771 20.37 14.87 20.92
CA GLY A 771 19.42 14.92 22.04
C GLY A 771 18.08 14.23 21.78
N ARG A 772 17.93 13.53 20.64
CA ARG A 772 16.76 12.72 20.29
C ARG A 772 17.07 11.24 20.45
N SER A 773 16.18 10.49 21.09
CA SER A 773 16.29 9.03 21.10
C SER A 773 15.51 8.45 19.94
N LEU A 774 16.21 7.73 19.07
CA LEU A 774 15.67 7.02 17.94
C LEU A 774 15.69 5.51 18.21
N LEU A 775 14.82 4.79 17.51
CA LEU A 775 14.80 3.33 17.53
C LEU A 775 15.32 2.80 16.20
N ALA A 776 16.21 1.82 16.22
CA ALA A 776 16.64 1.09 15.04
C ALA A 776 16.17 -0.38 15.13
N SER A 777 15.61 -0.90 14.05
CA SER A 777 15.18 -2.30 13.92
C SER A 777 15.82 -2.96 12.71
N ALA A 778 16.24 -4.21 12.83
CA ALA A 778 16.87 -5.01 11.78
C ALA A 778 15.99 -6.20 11.41
N GLY A 779 15.80 -6.46 10.12
CA GLY A 779 14.90 -7.51 9.64
C GLY A 779 15.45 -8.48 8.59
N ASP A 780 14.74 -9.59 8.41
CA ASP A 780 14.95 -10.58 7.34
C ASP A 780 14.74 -10.00 5.95
N ASP A 781 14.05 -8.86 5.85
CA ASP A 781 13.86 -8.11 4.62
C ASP A 781 15.11 -7.37 4.13
N GLY A 782 16.25 -7.57 4.79
CA GLY A 782 17.53 -6.95 4.41
C GLY A 782 17.58 -5.46 4.70
N THR A 783 16.68 -4.93 5.55
CA THR A 783 16.67 -3.51 5.90
C THR A 783 16.97 -3.29 7.37
N VAL A 784 17.54 -2.13 7.66
CA VAL A 784 17.46 -1.53 9.00
C VAL A 784 16.56 -0.32 8.91
N ARG A 785 15.63 -0.15 9.84
CA ARG A 785 14.72 1.01 9.84
C ARG A 785 14.94 1.84 11.09
N VAL A 786 15.01 3.16 10.90
CA VAL A 786 15.17 4.14 11.97
C VAL A 786 13.87 4.88 12.16
N TRP A 787 13.38 4.87 13.39
CA TRP A 787 12.08 5.40 13.73
C TRP A 787 12.22 6.54 14.73
N ASP A 788 11.37 7.54 14.57
CA ASP A 788 11.08 8.47 15.64
C ASP A 788 10.01 7.82 16.55
N PRO A 789 10.35 7.39 17.78
CA PRO A 789 9.38 6.75 18.65
C PRO A 789 8.24 7.67 19.12
N ALA A 790 8.40 9.01 19.02
CA ALA A 790 7.37 9.97 19.41
C ALA A 790 6.33 10.20 18.30
N THR A 791 6.77 10.28 17.05
CA THR A 791 5.91 10.50 15.87
C THR A 791 5.61 9.22 15.11
N GLY A 792 6.27 8.11 15.43
CA GLY A 792 6.11 6.78 14.82
C GLY A 792 6.31 6.77 13.32
N THR A 793 6.91 7.83 12.80
CA THR A 793 7.33 7.91 11.42
C THR A 793 8.63 7.13 11.30
N GLU A 794 8.73 6.34 10.25
CA GLU A 794 10.02 5.94 9.75
C GLU A 794 10.76 7.20 9.32
N LEU A 795 11.87 7.49 10.00
CA LEU A 795 12.75 8.59 9.60
C LEU A 795 13.62 8.16 8.44
N HIS A 796 14.17 6.94 8.53
CA HIS A 796 15.09 6.41 7.52
C HIS A 796 14.89 4.92 7.31
N ARG A 797 14.74 4.54 6.04
CA ARG A 797 14.90 3.15 5.60
C ARG A 797 16.34 2.95 5.14
N LEU A 798 17.12 2.24 5.94
CA LEU A 798 18.53 1.99 5.69
C LEU A 798 18.67 0.73 4.82
N GLU A 799 18.65 0.95 3.51
CA GLU A 799 18.74 -0.10 2.50
C GLU A 799 20.19 -0.38 2.10
N GLY A 800 20.48 -1.65 1.83
CA GLY A 800 21.77 -2.07 1.29
C GLY A 800 22.23 -3.46 1.74
N HIS A 801 21.69 -4.01 2.83
CA HIS A 801 21.93 -5.42 3.08
C HIS A 801 21.22 -6.26 2.00
N THR A 802 21.90 -7.30 1.51
CA THR A 802 21.37 -8.15 0.40
C THR A 802 20.72 -9.44 0.90
N SER A 803 20.67 -9.62 2.23
CA SER A 803 20.04 -10.75 2.91
C SER A 803 19.71 -10.34 4.36
N ALA A 804 19.17 -11.26 5.16
CA ALA A 804 18.68 -11.00 6.51
C ALA A 804 19.70 -10.27 7.39
N VAL A 805 19.25 -9.19 8.04
CA VAL A 805 20.03 -8.45 9.04
C VAL A 805 19.78 -9.11 10.39
N THR A 806 20.80 -9.75 10.94
CA THR A 806 20.72 -10.62 12.13
C THR A 806 21.04 -9.87 13.41
N ALA A 807 21.79 -8.77 13.35
CA ALA A 807 22.18 -8.00 14.52
C ALA A 807 22.18 -6.49 14.23
N VAL A 808 21.76 -5.69 15.22
CA VAL A 808 21.86 -4.23 15.23
C VAL A 808 22.27 -3.74 16.62
N CYS A 809 23.20 -2.79 16.69
CA CYS A 809 23.57 -2.16 17.96
C CYS A 809 23.97 -0.70 17.76
N ALA A 810 23.83 0.12 18.80
CA ALA A 810 24.39 1.46 18.83
C ALA A 810 25.87 1.43 19.20
N VAL A 811 26.66 2.31 18.59
CA VAL A 811 28.09 2.47 18.89
C VAL A 811 28.46 3.95 18.83
N THR A 812 29.41 4.38 19.65
CA THR A 812 29.93 5.75 19.61
C THR A 812 31.24 5.79 18.82
N ALA A 813 31.36 6.72 17.87
CA ALA A 813 32.56 6.94 17.07
C ALA A 813 32.79 8.45 16.92
N ASP A 814 33.98 8.96 17.24
CA ASP A 814 34.32 10.39 17.18
C ASP A 814 33.25 11.31 17.85
N ASP A 815 32.84 10.93 19.06
CA ASP A 815 31.77 11.58 19.85
C ASP A 815 30.38 11.63 19.19
N ARG A 816 30.17 10.82 18.14
CA ARG A 816 28.89 10.67 17.45
C ARG A 816 28.31 9.29 17.70
N ALA A 817 26.99 9.22 17.90
CA ALA A 817 26.28 7.96 17.94
C ALA A 817 26.02 7.46 16.52
N LEU A 818 26.37 6.21 16.25
CA LEU A 818 26.14 5.52 15.00
C LEU A 818 25.26 4.29 15.24
N ILE A 819 24.54 3.86 14.21
CA ILE A 819 23.93 2.54 14.15
C ILE A 819 24.89 1.61 13.43
N ALA A 820 25.17 0.46 14.02
CA ALA A 820 25.86 -0.64 13.36
C ALA A 820 24.87 -1.76 13.09
N SER A 821 24.96 -2.37 11.89
CA SER A 821 24.17 -3.54 11.52
C SER A 821 25.03 -4.61 10.87
N ALA A 822 24.66 -5.87 11.07
CA ALA A 822 25.34 -7.00 10.45
C ALA A 822 24.33 -8.08 10.03
N GLY A 823 24.67 -8.84 9.00
CA GLY A 823 23.73 -9.79 8.41
C GLY A 823 24.37 -11.01 7.77
N THR A 824 23.48 -11.86 7.26
CA THR A 824 23.81 -13.08 6.51
C THR A 824 24.46 -12.79 5.16
N ASP A 825 24.36 -11.55 4.68
CA ASP A 825 25.05 -11.05 3.49
C ASP A 825 26.56 -10.81 3.68
N GLN A 826 27.10 -11.22 4.83
CA GLN A 826 28.51 -11.10 5.16
C GLN A 826 28.99 -9.65 5.20
N THR A 827 28.12 -8.69 5.52
CA THR A 827 28.52 -7.29 5.67
C THR A 827 28.24 -6.78 7.07
N VAL A 828 29.13 -5.90 7.54
CA VAL A 828 28.88 -4.99 8.66
C VAL A 828 28.73 -3.60 8.06
N ARG A 829 27.69 -2.89 8.45
CA ARG A 829 27.42 -1.54 7.96
C ARG A 829 27.30 -0.58 9.13
N THR A 830 27.81 0.64 8.94
CA THR A 830 27.57 1.75 9.88
C THR A 830 26.76 2.83 9.20
N TRP A 831 25.85 3.41 9.96
CA TRP A 831 24.88 4.37 9.48
C TRP A 831 24.84 5.58 10.38
N ASP A 832 24.63 6.72 9.76
CA ASP A 832 24.30 7.95 10.46
C ASP A 832 22.81 7.91 10.83
N PRO A 833 22.46 7.87 12.13
CA PRO A 833 21.07 7.81 12.57
C PRO A 833 20.27 9.07 12.24
N ALA A 834 20.91 10.23 12.04
CA ALA A 834 20.24 11.50 11.75
C ALA A 834 19.93 11.67 10.25
N THR A 835 20.83 11.22 9.38
CA THR A 835 20.70 11.38 7.92
C THR A 835 20.26 10.12 7.17
N GLY A 836 20.34 8.96 7.83
CA GLY A 836 20.09 7.67 7.21
C GLY A 836 21.20 7.23 6.24
N ALA A 837 22.27 8.01 6.11
CA ALA A 837 23.35 7.70 5.19
C ALA A 837 24.10 6.44 5.62
N ASN A 838 24.34 5.53 4.67
CA ASN A 838 25.32 4.48 4.85
C ASN A 838 26.71 5.11 4.87
N LEU A 839 27.33 5.16 6.05
CA LEU A 839 28.67 5.73 6.21
C LEU A 839 29.73 4.75 5.73
N ARG A 840 29.55 3.47 6.07
CA ARG A 840 30.48 2.40 5.72
C ARG A 840 29.72 1.11 5.38
N ARG A 841 30.26 0.42 4.37
CA ARG A 841 29.99 -0.99 4.10
C ARG A 841 31.29 -1.75 4.20
N ILE A 842 31.36 -2.62 5.18
CA ILE A 842 32.52 -3.43 5.50
C ILE A 842 32.16 -4.87 5.14
N ARG A 843 32.85 -5.46 4.16
CA ARG A 843 32.66 -6.87 3.85
C ARG A 843 33.40 -7.68 4.90
N ASN A 844 32.67 -8.52 5.63
CA ASN A 844 33.25 -9.56 6.46
C ASN A 844 33.71 -10.70 5.53
N PRO A 845 35.03 -10.91 5.35
CA PRO A 845 35.53 -11.81 4.31
C PRO A 845 35.33 -13.30 4.62
N THR A 846 34.84 -13.64 5.81
CA THR A 846 34.82 -15.02 6.30
C THR A 846 33.43 -15.63 6.45
N GLY A 847 32.36 -14.84 6.32
CA GLY A 847 31.01 -15.38 6.28
C GLY A 847 29.94 -14.55 6.98
N PRO A 848 28.73 -15.12 7.10
CA PRO A 848 27.59 -14.55 7.82
C PRO A 848 27.95 -14.14 9.26
N VAL A 849 27.46 -12.98 9.68
CA VAL A 849 27.55 -12.51 11.08
C VAL A 849 26.26 -12.87 11.80
N ASN A 850 26.35 -13.48 12.98
CA ASN A 850 25.19 -13.85 13.79
C ASN A 850 25.07 -12.99 15.06
N ALA A 851 26.20 -12.55 15.61
CA ALA A 851 26.27 -11.77 16.84
C ALA A 851 27.16 -10.55 16.65
N MET A 852 26.75 -9.42 17.23
CA MET A 852 27.52 -8.17 17.22
C MET A 852 27.26 -7.38 18.49
N CYS A 853 28.30 -6.76 19.05
CA CYS A 853 28.14 -5.82 20.15
C CYS A 853 29.21 -4.73 20.11
N ALA A 854 28.94 -3.64 20.83
CA ALA A 854 29.92 -2.60 21.08
C ALA A 854 30.73 -2.92 22.35
N VAL A 855 32.06 -2.80 22.26
CA VAL A 855 33.00 -3.07 23.37
C VAL A 855 34.07 -1.99 23.43
N LYS A 856 34.50 -1.62 24.63
CA LYS A 856 35.54 -0.61 24.82
C LYS A 856 36.93 -1.22 24.71
N VAL A 857 37.76 -0.75 23.79
CA VAL A 857 39.14 -1.20 23.55
C VAL A 857 40.04 0.02 23.47
N ASP A 858 41.13 0.03 24.24
CA ASP A 858 42.10 1.14 24.28
C ASP A 858 41.45 2.51 24.55
N GLY A 859 40.38 2.55 25.36
CA GLY A 859 39.65 3.78 25.68
C GLY A 859 38.53 4.14 24.69
N HIS A 860 38.44 3.48 23.53
CA HIS A 860 37.48 3.77 22.47
C HIS A 860 36.42 2.67 22.31
N GLN A 861 35.22 3.03 21.87
CA GLN A 861 34.18 2.08 21.48
C GLN A 861 34.52 1.43 20.14
N ARG A 862 34.33 0.11 20.04
CA ARG A 862 34.66 -0.72 18.88
C ARG A 862 33.54 -1.72 18.62
N LEU A 863 33.38 -2.10 17.36
CA LEU A 863 32.40 -3.12 16.98
C LEU A 863 33.07 -4.48 16.95
N ALA A 864 32.59 -5.40 17.78
CA ALA A 864 32.93 -6.81 17.71
C ALA A 864 31.84 -7.56 16.94
N SER A 865 32.24 -8.36 15.94
CA SER A 865 31.32 -9.18 15.15
C SER A 865 31.81 -10.62 15.09
N ALA A 866 30.88 -11.59 15.22
CA ALA A 866 31.16 -13.01 15.03
C ALA A 866 29.95 -13.74 14.43
N GLY A 867 30.18 -14.94 13.89
CA GLY A 867 29.12 -15.75 13.31
C GLY A 867 29.60 -17.16 13.01
N SER A 868 29.31 -17.65 11.81
CA SER A 868 29.74 -18.99 11.36
C SER A 868 31.24 -19.08 11.03
N ALA A 869 31.87 -17.93 10.83
CA ALA A 869 33.32 -17.86 10.70
C ALA A 869 34.00 -18.13 12.05
N MET A 870 35.06 -18.93 12.04
CA MET A 870 35.91 -19.22 13.19
C MET A 870 36.80 -18.02 13.57
N GLU A 871 36.22 -16.83 13.70
CA GLU A 871 36.91 -15.61 14.09
C GLU A 871 35.96 -14.56 14.67
N ILE A 872 36.51 -13.73 15.54
CA ILE A 872 35.92 -12.48 16.03
C ILE A 872 36.70 -11.34 15.40
N ARG A 873 36.00 -10.44 14.72
CA ARG A 873 36.60 -9.24 14.13
C ARG A 873 36.22 -7.99 14.90
N PHE A 874 37.21 -7.11 15.04
CA PHE A 874 37.03 -5.79 15.61
C PHE A 874 37.19 -4.74 14.53
N TRP A 875 36.19 -3.88 14.45
CA TRP A 875 36.12 -2.80 13.49
C TRP A 875 36.17 -1.47 14.22
N ASP A 876 36.96 -0.55 13.67
CA ASP A 876 36.85 0.84 14.06
C ASP A 876 35.58 1.42 13.39
N PRO A 877 34.59 1.89 14.16
CA PRO A 877 33.30 2.30 13.61
C PRO A 877 33.36 3.58 12.77
N ALA A 878 34.38 4.44 12.94
CA ALA A 878 34.55 5.68 12.17
C ALA A 878 35.17 5.42 10.79
N THR A 879 36.25 4.64 10.78
CA THR A 879 37.00 4.35 9.56
C THR A 879 36.44 3.15 8.78
N GLY A 880 35.74 2.25 9.47
CA GLY A 880 35.34 0.94 8.94
C GLY A 880 36.51 0.00 8.70
N THR A 881 37.72 0.36 9.13
CA THR A 881 38.88 -0.50 9.01
C THR A 881 38.82 -1.60 10.06
N GLY A 882 38.99 -2.84 9.61
CA GLY A 882 39.26 -3.95 10.51
C GLY A 882 40.70 -3.82 10.97
N TYR A 883 40.90 -3.64 12.27
CA TYR A 883 42.24 -3.38 12.79
C TYR A 883 42.72 -4.49 13.74
N ARG A 884 41.81 -5.36 14.19
CA ARG A 884 42.13 -6.54 15.01
C ARG A 884 41.21 -7.70 14.67
N ARG A 885 41.75 -8.92 14.74
CA ARG A 885 40.99 -10.16 14.64
C ARG A 885 41.50 -11.14 15.68
N ILE A 886 40.60 -12.02 16.09
CA ILE A 886 40.89 -13.14 16.97
C ILE A 886 40.38 -14.38 16.24
N GLU A 887 41.25 -15.34 16.00
CA GLU A 887 40.85 -16.64 15.45
C GLU A 887 40.23 -17.47 16.58
N THR A 888 39.03 -17.99 16.38
CA THR A 888 38.38 -18.86 17.37
C THR A 888 38.73 -20.32 17.05
N PRO A 889 38.94 -21.18 18.07
CA PRO A 889 39.40 -22.55 17.85
C PRO A 889 38.43 -23.45 17.05
N SER A 890 37.11 -23.28 17.16
CA SER A 890 36.10 -23.91 16.27
C SER A 890 34.68 -23.37 16.47
N GLY A 891 33.77 -23.69 15.55
CA GLY A 891 32.30 -23.55 15.70
C GLY A 891 31.69 -22.15 15.50
N THR A 892 30.37 -22.14 15.36
CA THR A 892 29.56 -20.92 15.20
C THR A 892 29.47 -20.18 16.53
N VAL A 893 29.79 -18.89 16.54
CA VAL A 893 29.49 -18.01 17.68
C VAL A 893 28.02 -17.58 17.58
N ASN A 894 27.20 -18.05 18.52
CA ASN A 894 25.76 -17.76 18.55
C ASN A 894 25.44 -16.56 19.43
N THR A 895 26.25 -16.33 20.48
CA THR A 895 26.05 -15.21 21.40
C THR A 895 27.37 -14.55 21.79
N MET A 896 27.30 -13.24 22.02
CA MET A 896 28.42 -12.40 22.38
C MET A 896 27.96 -11.33 23.36
N CYS A 897 28.74 -11.11 24.43
CA CYS A 897 28.47 -10.01 25.36
C CYS A 897 29.76 -9.39 25.91
N PRO A 898 29.77 -8.06 26.15
CA PRO A 898 30.85 -7.41 26.86
C PRO A 898 30.76 -7.73 28.37
N ILE A 899 31.90 -8.04 28.97
CA ILE A 899 32.03 -8.25 30.42
C ILE A 899 33.16 -7.38 30.97
N ALA A 900 33.11 -7.05 32.25
CA ALA A 900 34.22 -6.38 32.93
C ALA A 900 35.04 -7.42 33.71
N VAL A 901 36.34 -7.46 33.52
CA VAL A 901 37.25 -8.33 34.29
C VAL A 901 38.37 -7.45 34.82
N GLU A 902 38.47 -7.32 36.14
CA GLU A 902 39.46 -6.46 36.81
C GLU A 902 39.46 -5.01 36.29
N GLY A 903 38.27 -4.47 36.00
CA GLY A 903 38.12 -3.12 35.44
C GLY A 903 38.46 -2.98 33.95
N ARG A 904 38.83 -4.07 33.28
CA ARG A 904 39.07 -4.14 31.84
C ARG A 904 37.82 -4.65 31.11
N ALA A 905 37.50 -4.05 29.97
CA ALA A 905 36.42 -4.53 29.12
C ALA A 905 36.92 -5.73 28.30
N MET A 906 36.28 -6.87 28.52
CA MET A 906 36.56 -8.14 27.84
C MET A 906 35.33 -8.57 27.06
N LEU A 907 35.51 -9.57 26.19
CA LEU A 907 34.43 -10.11 25.38
C LEU A 907 34.20 -11.58 25.72
N CYS A 908 32.97 -11.94 26.04
CA CYS A 908 32.55 -13.32 26.20
C CYS A 908 31.89 -13.80 24.90
N THR A 909 32.27 -14.98 24.41
CA THR A 909 31.59 -15.66 23.31
C THR A 909 31.30 -17.12 23.64
N ALA A 910 30.16 -17.62 23.15
CA ALA A 910 29.79 -19.02 23.27
C ALA A 910 28.93 -19.46 22.06
N GLY A 911 28.92 -20.76 21.76
CA GLY A 911 28.13 -21.31 20.66
C GLY A 911 28.25 -22.82 20.49
N ASP A 912 28.36 -23.28 19.25
CA ASP A 912 28.23 -24.70 18.88
C ASP A 912 29.45 -25.55 19.26
N ASP A 913 30.61 -24.93 19.46
CA ASP A 913 31.85 -25.61 19.86
C ASP A 913 31.93 -25.94 21.34
N ARG A 914 30.83 -25.66 22.08
CA ARG A 914 30.68 -26.08 23.48
C ARG A 914 31.73 -25.44 24.38
N THR A 915 32.35 -24.35 23.93
CA THR A 915 33.45 -23.73 24.63
C THR A 915 33.10 -22.28 24.91
N VAL A 916 33.46 -21.83 26.10
CA VAL A 916 33.25 -20.45 26.50
C VAL A 916 34.59 -19.76 26.43
N TYR A 917 34.64 -18.67 25.67
CA TYR A 917 35.88 -17.93 25.51
C TYR A 917 35.73 -16.54 26.10
N ILE A 918 36.79 -16.12 26.78
CA ILE A 918 36.98 -14.75 27.18
C ILE A 918 38.16 -14.22 26.40
N TRP A 919 37.86 -13.17 25.65
CA TRP A 919 38.82 -12.52 24.79
C TRP A 919 39.22 -11.19 25.38
N ASP A 920 40.52 -10.93 25.33
CA ASP A 920 41.06 -9.61 25.60
C ASP A 920 41.15 -8.84 24.27
N PRO A 921 40.20 -7.95 23.99
CA PRO A 921 40.21 -7.21 22.74
C PRO A 921 41.43 -6.27 22.65
N ALA A 922 42.04 -5.88 23.78
CA ALA A 922 43.18 -4.96 23.85
C ALA A 922 44.54 -5.64 23.54
N ILE A 923 44.62 -6.97 23.50
CA ILE A 923 45.79 -7.70 22.99
C ILE A 923 45.47 -8.67 21.83
N CYS A 924 44.22 -8.71 21.36
CA CYS A 924 43.75 -9.67 20.34
C CYS A 924 44.01 -11.12 20.72
N GLY A 925 43.95 -11.40 22.01
CA GLY A 925 44.31 -12.69 22.56
C GLY A 925 43.11 -13.33 23.20
N GLU A 926 43.12 -14.65 23.16
CA GLU A 926 42.44 -15.42 24.19
C GLU A 926 42.98 -14.96 25.55
N PHE A 927 42.13 -14.37 26.37
CA PHE A 927 42.45 -14.19 27.77
C PHE A 927 42.30 -15.51 28.50
N ARG A 928 41.23 -16.22 28.15
CA ARG A 928 40.93 -17.51 28.72
C ARG A 928 39.95 -18.31 27.88
N THR A 929 40.30 -19.56 27.64
CA THR A 929 39.36 -20.60 27.22
C THR A 929 38.86 -21.40 28.41
N PHE A 930 37.57 -21.68 28.36
CA PHE A 930 36.86 -22.55 29.27
C PHE A 930 36.26 -23.70 28.49
N GLU A 931 37.09 -24.74 28.33
CA GLU A 931 36.66 -26.01 27.78
C GLU A 931 35.94 -26.82 28.85
N GLY A 932 34.97 -27.60 28.41
CA GLY A 932 34.45 -28.68 29.23
C GLY A 932 32.98 -28.96 29.01
N HIS A 933 32.20 -28.00 28.51
CA HIS A 933 30.83 -28.31 28.12
C HIS A 933 30.83 -29.36 27.00
N THR A 934 29.92 -30.33 27.06
CA THR A 934 29.82 -31.39 26.03
C THR A 934 28.64 -31.21 25.07
N GLY A 935 27.95 -30.08 25.15
CA GLY A 935 26.83 -29.68 24.29
C GLY A 935 26.80 -28.17 24.04
N THR A 936 25.83 -27.69 23.25
CA THR A 936 25.70 -26.26 22.92
C THR A 936 25.46 -25.43 24.19
N VAL A 937 26.14 -24.28 24.29
CA VAL A 937 25.93 -23.31 25.37
C VAL A 937 24.83 -22.35 24.95
N ASN A 938 23.70 -22.36 25.65
CA ASN A 938 22.50 -21.63 25.25
C ASN A 938 22.39 -20.25 25.91
N ALA A 939 22.96 -20.09 27.10
CA ALA A 939 22.89 -18.86 27.87
C ALA A 939 24.17 -18.62 28.66
N ALA A 940 24.55 -17.35 28.78
CA ALA A 940 25.68 -16.90 29.58
C ALA A 940 25.30 -15.64 30.36
N CYS A 941 25.69 -15.57 31.63
CA CYS A 941 25.41 -14.42 32.49
C CYS A 941 26.65 -14.06 33.33
N ALA A 942 26.93 -12.76 33.44
CA ALA A 942 27.97 -12.26 34.33
C ALA A 942 27.44 -12.16 35.77
N ILE A 943 28.23 -12.65 36.71
CA ILE A 943 27.95 -12.65 38.14
C ILE A 943 28.98 -11.77 38.82
N THR A 944 28.58 -10.91 39.75
CA THR A 944 29.54 -10.15 40.56
C THR A 944 29.51 -10.68 41.98
N GLU A 945 30.64 -11.19 42.45
CA GLU A 945 30.81 -11.72 43.80
C GLU A 945 32.06 -11.14 44.45
N GLY A 946 31.91 -10.49 45.61
CA GLY A 946 33.03 -9.87 46.32
C GLY A 946 33.78 -8.82 45.49
N GLY A 947 33.10 -8.15 44.55
CA GLY A 947 33.70 -7.21 43.60
C GLY A 947 34.42 -7.86 42.40
N ARG A 948 34.35 -9.19 42.25
CA ARG A 948 34.92 -9.95 41.14
C ARG A 948 33.82 -10.38 40.18
N THR A 949 34.09 -10.31 38.88
CA THR A 949 33.18 -10.82 37.86
C THR A 949 33.48 -12.29 37.60
N LEU A 950 32.46 -13.13 37.69
CA LEU A 950 32.44 -14.54 37.29
C LEU A 950 31.47 -14.70 36.11
N LEU A 951 31.58 -15.78 35.35
CA LEU A 951 30.70 -16.06 34.22
C LEU A 951 29.99 -17.38 34.43
N ALA A 952 28.66 -17.37 34.50
CA ALA A 952 27.87 -18.59 34.56
C ALA A 952 27.34 -18.95 33.18
N THR A 953 27.47 -20.23 32.80
CA THR A 953 26.95 -20.77 31.54
C THR A 953 26.08 -21.99 31.76
N ALA A 954 24.98 -22.06 31.00
CA ALA A 954 24.05 -23.18 30.97
C ALA A 954 24.09 -23.87 29.61
N CYS A 955 24.04 -25.21 29.62
CA CYS A 955 24.36 -26.02 28.46
C CYS A 955 23.45 -27.25 28.30
N ASN A 956 23.33 -27.72 27.06
CA ASN A 956 22.69 -28.99 26.70
C ASN A 956 23.43 -30.24 27.23
N ASP A 957 24.61 -30.09 27.85
CA ASP A 957 25.34 -31.19 28.49
C ASP A 957 24.88 -31.50 29.92
N TRP A 958 23.79 -30.87 30.36
CA TRP A 958 23.22 -31.04 31.70
C TRP A 958 24.11 -30.45 32.80
N THR A 959 25.01 -29.53 32.45
CA THR A 959 25.88 -28.88 33.43
C THR A 959 25.67 -27.38 33.44
N VAL A 960 25.81 -26.82 34.64
CA VAL A 960 26.12 -25.40 34.79
C VAL A 960 27.57 -25.28 35.18
N ARG A 961 28.22 -24.27 34.62
CA ARG A 961 29.61 -23.99 34.91
C ARG A 961 29.75 -22.53 35.26
N LEU A 962 30.49 -22.28 36.34
CA LEU A 962 30.93 -20.95 36.72
C LEU A 962 32.41 -20.87 36.42
N TRP A 963 32.75 -19.82 35.70
CA TRP A 963 34.08 -19.60 35.22
C TRP A 963 34.62 -18.35 35.89
N ASP A 964 35.71 -18.51 36.64
CA ASP A 964 36.46 -17.36 37.12
C ASP A 964 37.36 -16.88 35.98
N PRO A 965 37.03 -15.74 35.33
CA PRO A 965 37.81 -15.22 34.22
C PRO A 965 39.27 -14.98 34.60
N VAL A 966 39.55 -14.57 35.84
CA VAL A 966 40.89 -14.22 36.31
C VAL A 966 41.64 -15.47 36.75
N ALA A 967 41.09 -16.22 37.70
CA ALA A 967 41.77 -17.38 38.29
C ALA A 967 41.80 -18.59 37.35
N GLY A 968 40.93 -18.60 36.34
CA GLY A 968 40.77 -19.73 35.43
C GLY A 968 40.20 -20.98 36.03
N LYS A 969 39.65 -20.83 37.23
CA LYS A 969 39.02 -21.94 37.90
C LYS A 969 37.66 -22.12 37.29
N GLU A 970 37.51 -23.27 36.66
CA GLU A 970 36.20 -23.84 36.44
C GLU A 970 35.65 -24.33 37.76
N ARG A 971 34.38 -24.05 37.96
CA ARG A 971 33.56 -24.78 38.91
C ARG A 971 32.40 -25.40 38.16
N ARG A 972 32.45 -26.73 38.05
CA ARG A 972 31.36 -27.51 37.46
C ARG A 972 30.34 -27.81 38.55
N PHE A 973 29.10 -27.43 38.28
CA PHE A 973 27.95 -27.78 39.11
C PHE A 973 27.32 -29.02 38.50
N GLN A 974 27.73 -30.18 39.02
CA GLN A 974 27.19 -31.48 38.61
C GLN A 974 25.97 -31.80 39.44
N GLY A 975 24.89 -32.16 38.75
CA GLY A 975 23.68 -32.56 39.43
C GLY A 975 22.52 -32.71 38.47
N HIS A 976 22.39 -31.79 37.50
CA HIS A 976 21.32 -31.87 36.53
C HIS A 976 21.42 -33.13 35.68
N THR A 977 20.27 -33.75 35.37
CA THR A 977 20.19 -35.00 34.60
C THR A 977 19.60 -34.83 33.20
N ASP A 978 19.35 -33.59 32.78
CA ASP A 978 18.85 -33.20 31.46
C ASP A 978 19.21 -31.72 31.14
N TRP A 979 18.82 -31.19 29.97
CA TRP A 979 19.23 -29.88 29.46
C TRP A 979 18.99 -28.74 30.45
N VAL A 980 19.99 -27.89 30.67
CA VAL A 980 19.83 -26.69 31.50
C VAL A 980 19.44 -25.51 30.62
N ARG A 981 18.26 -24.94 30.87
CA ARG A 981 17.67 -23.87 30.05
C ARG A 981 17.83 -22.48 30.64
N ALA A 982 17.87 -22.38 31.97
CA ALA A 982 17.87 -21.08 32.65
C ALA A 982 18.96 -20.99 33.73
N VAL A 983 19.56 -19.80 33.85
CA VAL A 983 20.54 -19.46 34.87
C VAL A 983 20.34 -18.02 35.35
N CYS A 984 20.32 -17.80 36.66
CA CYS A 984 20.28 -16.47 37.27
C CYS A 984 20.93 -16.45 38.65
N THR A 985 21.13 -15.26 39.22
CA THR A 985 21.68 -15.08 40.58
C THR A 985 20.59 -14.69 41.56
N VAL A 986 20.58 -15.29 42.74
CA VAL A 986 19.61 -14.99 43.82
C VAL A 986 20.32 -14.75 45.14
N THR A 987 19.86 -13.81 45.95
CA THR A 987 20.44 -13.46 47.25
C THR A 987 19.69 -14.18 48.37
N VAL A 988 20.39 -15.01 49.12
CA VAL A 988 19.86 -15.77 50.26
C VAL A 988 20.70 -15.48 51.50
N ASP A 989 20.07 -14.96 52.55
CA ASP A 989 20.73 -14.57 53.81
C ASP A 989 21.97 -13.67 53.60
N GLY A 990 21.87 -12.73 52.65
CA GLY A 990 22.95 -11.80 52.30
C GLY A 990 24.08 -12.40 51.46
N LYS A 991 23.93 -13.64 50.97
CA LYS A 991 24.87 -14.31 50.07
C LYS A 991 24.29 -14.44 48.68
N THR A 992 25.08 -14.15 47.64
CA THR A 992 24.69 -14.42 46.25
C THR A 992 24.85 -15.91 45.97
N LEU A 993 23.78 -16.56 45.56
CA LEU A 993 23.73 -17.94 45.10
C LEU A 993 23.48 -17.98 43.59
N LEU A 994 23.92 -19.06 42.96
CA LEU A 994 23.60 -19.38 41.56
C LEU A 994 22.37 -20.28 41.54
N ALA A 995 21.33 -19.86 40.82
CA ALA A 995 20.12 -20.66 40.60
C ALA A 995 20.11 -21.20 39.17
N THR A 996 19.80 -22.49 39.02
CA THR A 996 19.80 -23.19 37.72
C THR A 996 18.57 -24.08 37.60
N ALA A 997 18.00 -24.16 36.40
CA ALA A 997 16.82 -24.98 36.13
C ALA A 997 16.75 -25.47 34.67
N GLY A 998 16.06 -26.57 34.44
CA GLY A 998 15.96 -27.17 33.09
C GLY A 998 15.05 -28.39 32.98
N ASP A 999 15.32 -29.23 31.98
CA ASP A 999 14.48 -30.36 31.55
C ASP A 999 14.50 -31.52 32.56
N ASP A 1000 15.44 -31.50 33.50
CA ASP A 1000 15.58 -32.52 34.53
C ASP A 1000 14.59 -32.34 35.69
N ARG A 1001 13.73 -31.32 35.58
CA ARG A 1001 12.64 -31.02 36.52
C ARG A 1001 13.17 -30.65 37.91
N THR A 1002 14.35 -30.03 37.98
CA THR A 1002 14.90 -29.53 39.24
C THR A 1002 15.27 -28.05 39.16
N ILE A 1003 15.12 -27.37 40.30
CA ILE A 1003 15.85 -26.13 40.58
C ILE A 1003 16.98 -26.50 41.50
N ARG A 1004 18.18 -26.01 41.18
CA ARG A 1004 19.35 -26.22 42.02
C ARG A 1004 19.94 -24.87 42.40
N LEU A 1005 20.22 -24.77 43.70
CA LEU A 1005 20.87 -23.61 44.29
C LEU A 1005 22.27 -24.00 44.67
N TRP A 1006 23.20 -23.23 44.13
CA TRP A 1006 24.60 -23.48 44.30
C TRP A 1006 25.23 -22.31 45.00
N ASP A 1007 26.12 -22.64 45.93
CA ASP A 1007 27.10 -21.67 46.39
C ASP A 1007 28.12 -21.44 45.25
N PRO A 1008 28.20 -20.22 44.68
CA PRO A 1008 29.13 -19.93 43.60
C PRO A 1008 30.60 -20.04 44.04
N VAL A 1009 30.88 -19.82 45.33
CA VAL A 1009 32.23 -19.94 45.92
C VAL A 1009 32.63 -21.38 46.13
N THR A 1010 31.77 -22.19 46.75
CA THR A 1010 32.12 -23.56 47.17
C THR A 1010 31.77 -24.62 46.13
N GLY A 1011 30.80 -24.34 45.24
CA GLY A 1011 30.32 -25.30 44.26
C GLY A 1011 29.34 -26.32 44.81
N ILE A 1012 29.06 -26.23 46.10
CA ILE A 1012 28.17 -27.16 46.78
C ILE A 1012 26.75 -26.83 46.35
N GLU A 1013 26.02 -27.88 45.96
CA GLU A 1013 24.57 -27.82 45.88
C GLU A 1013 24.04 -27.60 47.30
N LEU A 1014 23.66 -26.37 47.59
CA LEU A 1014 23.08 -26.03 48.88
C LEU A 1014 21.66 -26.57 48.96
N ARG A 1015 20.98 -26.63 47.82
CA ARG A 1015 19.61 -27.11 47.76
C ARG A 1015 19.23 -27.64 46.40
N ARG A 1016 18.59 -28.81 46.43
CA ARG A 1016 17.80 -29.38 45.34
C ARG A 1016 16.33 -29.15 45.61
N ILE A 1017 15.60 -28.71 44.60
CA ILE A 1017 14.16 -28.64 44.64
C ILE A 1017 13.65 -29.43 43.44
N GLU A 1018 12.91 -30.50 43.70
CA GLU A 1018 12.28 -31.29 42.64
C GLU A 1018 10.92 -30.66 42.28
N ILE A 1019 10.68 -30.53 40.98
CA ILE A 1019 9.45 -30.02 40.41
C ILE A 1019 8.68 -31.22 39.85
N PRO A 1020 7.60 -31.69 40.52
CA PRO A 1020 6.83 -32.82 40.01
C PRO A 1020 6.34 -32.61 38.58
N ALA A 1021 6.69 -33.59 37.72
CA ALA A 1021 6.17 -33.82 36.36
C ALA A 1021 6.32 -32.68 35.33
N SER A 1022 7.25 -31.74 35.51
CA SER A 1022 7.40 -30.58 34.60
C SER A 1022 8.84 -30.11 34.45
N THR A 1023 9.27 -29.82 33.23
CA THR A 1023 10.56 -29.19 32.88
C THR A 1023 10.49 -27.68 33.13
N VAL A 1024 11.62 -26.98 33.18
CA VAL A 1024 11.67 -25.51 33.35
C VAL A 1024 12.25 -24.84 32.11
N ASN A 1025 11.49 -23.92 31.51
CA ASN A 1025 11.91 -23.15 30.33
C ASN A 1025 12.60 -21.83 30.67
N ALA A 1026 12.09 -21.13 31.69
CA ALA A 1026 12.58 -19.82 32.11
C ALA A 1026 12.54 -19.68 33.62
N MET A 1027 13.41 -18.82 34.14
CA MET A 1027 13.53 -18.53 35.58
C MET A 1027 13.88 -17.07 35.80
N CYS A 1028 13.30 -16.45 36.82
CA CYS A 1028 13.65 -15.10 37.24
C CYS A 1028 13.58 -14.93 38.76
N VAL A 1029 14.26 -13.90 39.27
CA VAL A 1029 14.21 -13.54 40.69
C VAL A 1029 13.08 -12.56 40.96
N VAL A 1030 12.29 -12.84 42.00
CA VAL A 1030 11.20 -11.99 42.50
C VAL A 1030 11.58 -11.46 43.88
N PRO A 1031 11.91 -10.16 44.03
CA PRO A 1031 12.15 -9.58 45.34
C PRO A 1031 10.82 -9.43 46.09
N ILE A 1032 10.70 -9.81 47.36
CA ILE A 1032 9.53 -9.59 48.23
C ILE A 1032 10.03 -9.21 49.63
N ASP A 1033 9.62 -8.05 50.14
CA ASP A 1033 9.94 -7.57 51.50
C ASP A 1033 11.43 -7.65 51.88
N GLY A 1034 12.32 -7.42 50.90
CA GLY A 1034 13.78 -7.49 51.09
C GLY A 1034 14.39 -8.89 50.97
N HIS A 1035 13.60 -9.91 50.68
CA HIS A 1035 14.02 -11.28 50.37
C HIS A 1035 13.90 -11.55 48.87
N GLU A 1036 14.79 -12.38 48.32
CA GLU A 1036 14.70 -12.78 46.90
C GLU A 1036 14.16 -14.21 46.79
N LEU A 1037 13.06 -14.37 46.05
CA LEU A 1037 12.44 -15.65 45.73
C LEU A 1037 12.71 -16.02 44.26
N LEU A 1038 12.54 -17.30 43.92
CA LEU A 1038 12.70 -17.79 42.55
C LEU A 1038 11.37 -18.14 41.92
N ALA A 1039 11.10 -17.58 40.76
CA ALA A 1039 9.96 -17.96 39.93
C ALA A 1039 10.42 -18.85 38.77
N THR A 1040 9.66 -19.91 38.49
CA THR A 1040 9.92 -20.85 37.40
C THR A 1040 8.71 -21.02 36.50
N ALA A 1041 8.96 -21.05 35.19
CA ALA A 1041 7.98 -21.29 34.14
C ALA A 1041 8.16 -22.71 33.60
N CYS A 1042 7.09 -23.50 33.64
CA CYS A 1042 7.17 -24.94 33.40
C CYS A 1042 6.33 -25.42 32.21
N ASP A 1043 6.67 -26.57 31.62
CA ASP A 1043 5.96 -27.17 30.48
C ASP A 1043 4.52 -27.62 30.82
N ASP A 1044 4.28 -28.03 32.07
CA ASP A 1044 2.95 -28.41 32.58
C ASP A 1044 1.98 -27.23 32.74
N GLY A 1045 2.36 -26.01 32.33
CA GLY A 1045 1.56 -24.80 32.48
C GLY A 1045 1.60 -24.19 33.88
N SER A 1046 2.38 -24.74 34.80
CA SER A 1046 2.52 -24.14 36.13
C SER A 1046 3.59 -23.05 36.16
N VAL A 1047 3.29 -21.97 36.88
CA VAL A 1047 4.33 -21.08 37.40
C VAL A 1047 4.50 -21.37 38.87
N ARG A 1048 5.74 -21.49 39.34
CA ARG A 1048 6.01 -21.87 40.73
C ARG A 1048 6.98 -20.91 41.37
N LEU A 1049 6.63 -20.45 42.56
CA LEU A 1049 7.46 -19.59 43.39
C LEU A 1049 8.12 -20.43 44.48
N TRP A 1050 9.41 -20.21 44.67
CA TRP A 1050 10.24 -21.00 45.57
C TRP A 1050 10.96 -20.10 46.54
N GLU A 1051 10.88 -20.46 47.82
CA GLU A 1051 11.73 -19.87 48.85
C GLU A 1051 13.11 -20.54 48.78
N PRO A 1052 14.17 -19.83 48.36
CA PRO A 1052 15.44 -20.47 48.07
C PRO A 1052 16.09 -21.07 49.33
N ALA A 1053 15.94 -20.42 50.49
CA ALA A 1053 16.51 -20.90 51.75
C ALA A 1053 15.87 -22.21 52.23
N ALA A 1054 14.54 -22.29 52.20
CA ALA A 1054 13.77 -23.42 52.71
C ALA A 1054 13.52 -24.52 51.67
N GLY A 1055 13.55 -24.19 50.38
CA GLY A 1055 13.06 -25.04 49.29
C GLY A 1055 11.55 -25.23 49.31
N ALA A 1056 10.85 -24.45 50.11
CA ALA A 1056 9.41 -24.47 50.14
C ALA A 1056 8.88 -23.92 48.80
N GLU A 1057 7.78 -24.49 48.33
CA GLU A 1057 6.93 -23.91 47.29
C GLU A 1057 5.86 -23.07 48.01
N PRO A 1058 6.14 -21.81 48.41
CA PRO A 1058 5.13 -20.99 49.06
C PRO A 1058 3.88 -20.88 48.20
N TYR A 1059 4.05 -20.78 46.87
CA TYR A 1059 2.94 -20.66 45.93
C TYR A 1059 3.17 -21.43 44.64
N ARG A 1060 2.15 -22.20 44.27
CA ARG A 1060 1.95 -22.77 42.95
C ARG A 1060 0.86 -21.98 42.24
N PHE A 1061 1.20 -21.43 41.08
CA PHE A 1061 0.28 -20.66 40.24
C PHE A 1061 -0.23 -21.55 39.11
N ASP A 1062 -1.35 -22.22 39.38
CA ASP A 1062 -2.04 -23.03 38.38
C ASP A 1062 -3.07 -22.17 37.64
N GLY A 1063 -2.86 -22.00 36.33
CA GLY A 1063 -3.77 -21.20 35.50
C GLY A 1063 -3.54 -21.32 34.01
N HIS A 1064 -2.31 -21.60 33.57
CA HIS A 1064 -2.04 -21.90 32.18
C HIS A 1064 -2.35 -23.36 31.82
N THR A 1065 -2.78 -23.57 30.57
CA THR A 1065 -3.13 -24.91 30.04
C THR A 1065 -2.10 -25.44 29.04
N GLY A 1066 -1.07 -24.66 28.73
CA GLY A 1066 0.05 -25.02 27.86
C GLY A 1066 1.37 -24.57 28.47
N THR A 1067 2.48 -24.89 27.81
CA THR A 1067 3.85 -24.55 28.23
C THR A 1067 3.99 -23.09 28.60
N VAL A 1068 4.64 -22.78 29.73
CA VAL A 1068 5.00 -21.40 30.08
C VAL A 1068 6.38 -21.08 29.50
N ASN A 1069 6.45 -20.06 28.65
CA ASN A 1069 7.61 -19.74 27.81
C ASN A 1069 8.58 -18.73 28.46
N ALA A 1070 8.04 -17.65 29.05
CA ALA A 1070 8.85 -16.61 29.67
C ALA A 1070 8.20 -16.05 30.95
N LEU A 1071 9.06 -15.53 31.83
CA LEU A 1071 8.70 -14.83 33.06
C LEU A 1071 9.23 -13.41 33.06
N CYS A 1072 8.47 -12.49 33.66
CA CYS A 1072 8.91 -11.12 33.87
C CYS A 1072 8.42 -10.61 35.23
N VAL A 1073 9.32 -9.98 35.99
CA VAL A 1073 8.94 -9.26 37.21
C VAL A 1073 8.60 -7.81 36.87
N ILE A 1074 7.51 -7.33 37.43
CA ILE A 1074 6.99 -5.98 37.21
C ILE A 1074 6.80 -5.33 38.58
N THR A 1075 7.42 -4.17 38.79
CA THR A 1075 7.26 -3.42 40.04
C THR A 1075 6.31 -2.26 39.83
N VAL A 1076 5.15 -2.28 40.49
CA VAL A 1076 4.20 -1.16 40.46
C VAL A 1076 4.24 -0.42 41.80
N ASP A 1077 3.50 -0.90 42.79
CA ASP A 1077 3.66 -0.54 44.21
C ASP A 1077 4.38 -1.64 44.99
N ARG A 1078 4.22 -2.87 44.49
CA ARG A 1078 4.85 -4.09 44.96
C ARG A 1078 5.25 -4.92 43.72
N PRO A 1079 6.19 -5.87 43.88
CA PRO A 1079 6.55 -6.80 42.83
C PRO A 1079 5.36 -7.69 42.45
N LEU A 1080 5.13 -7.80 41.14
CA LEU A 1080 4.17 -8.71 40.50
C LEU A 1080 4.94 -9.64 39.56
N LEU A 1081 4.45 -10.86 39.40
CA LEU A 1081 5.03 -11.84 38.48
C LEU A 1081 4.14 -11.99 37.26
N ALA A 1082 4.70 -11.81 36.07
CA ALA A 1082 4.04 -12.07 34.80
C ALA A 1082 4.55 -13.36 34.17
N SER A 1083 3.64 -14.14 33.61
CA SER A 1083 3.93 -15.38 32.87
C SER A 1083 3.27 -15.37 31.49
N THR A 1084 3.92 -16.00 30.52
CA THR A 1084 3.48 -16.09 29.13
C THR A 1084 3.47 -17.54 28.69
N SER A 1085 2.47 -17.97 27.90
CA SER A 1085 2.28 -19.40 27.61
C SER A 1085 1.77 -19.69 26.19
N ASP A 1086 1.99 -20.94 25.75
CA ASP A 1086 1.44 -21.55 24.54
C ASP A 1086 -0.09 -21.57 24.51
N ASP A 1087 -0.74 -21.47 25.67
CA ASP A 1087 -2.21 -21.33 25.76
C ASP A 1087 -2.72 -19.94 25.34
N ARG A 1088 -1.82 -19.09 24.84
CA ARG A 1088 -2.08 -17.74 24.33
C ARG A 1088 -2.43 -16.72 25.41
N LEU A 1089 -2.25 -17.09 26.67
CA LEU A 1089 -2.54 -16.23 27.81
C LEU A 1089 -1.26 -15.62 28.38
N VAL A 1090 -1.48 -14.48 29.01
CA VAL A 1090 -0.52 -13.88 29.92
C VAL A 1090 -1.18 -13.79 31.29
N SER A 1091 -0.57 -14.33 32.34
CA SER A 1091 -1.12 -14.25 33.69
C SER A 1091 -0.25 -13.39 34.58
N LEU A 1092 -0.89 -12.58 35.41
CA LEU A 1092 -0.28 -11.74 36.43
C LEU A 1092 -0.62 -12.30 37.80
N TRP A 1093 0.41 -12.52 38.58
CA TRP A 1093 0.33 -13.19 39.86
C TRP A 1093 0.79 -12.25 40.96
N ASP A 1094 0.14 -12.35 42.11
CA ASP A 1094 0.63 -11.78 43.35
C ASP A 1094 1.59 -12.77 44.01
N PRO A 1095 2.91 -12.49 43.99
CA PRO A 1095 3.87 -13.44 44.50
C PRO A 1095 3.86 -13.51 46.04
N THR A 1096 3.11 -12.64 46.73
CA THR A 1096 3.00 -12.64 48.21
C THR A 1096 1.93 -13.58 48.75
N ASN A 1097 0.93 -13.93 47.95
CA ASN A 1097 -0.22 -14.76 48.40
C ASN A 1097 -0.66 -15.84 47.39
N GLY A 1098 0.03 -15.97 46.25
CA GLY A 1098 -0.25 -17.05 45.30
C GLY A 1098 -1.43 -16.78 44.36
N SER A 1099 -2.13 -15.66 44.51
CA SER A 1099 -3.35 -15.44 43.72
C SER A 1099 -3.05 -15.01 42.28
N GLU A 1100 -3.83 -15.57 41.34
CA GLU A 1100 -3.94 -14.99 40.00
C GLU A 1100 -4.65 -13.65 40.14
N LEU A 1101 -3.89 -12.56 40.02
CA LEU A 1101 -4.47 -11.24 40.05
C LEU A 1101 -5.27 -11.03 38.77
N ARG A 1102 -4.69 -11.38 37.62
CA ARG A 1102 -5.29 -11.16 36.32
C ARG A 1102 -4.86 -12.21 35.32
N ARG A 1103 -5.83 -12.62 34.51
CA ARG A 1103 -5.61 -13.29 33.24
C ARG A 1103 -5.79 -12.29 32.11
N LEU A 1104 -4.78 -12.20 31.26
CA LEU A 1104 -4.73 -11.27 30.15
C LEU A 1104 -4.93 -12.07 28.86
N GLU A 1105 -6.19 -12.13 28.46
CA GLU A 1105 -6.60 -12.77 27.22
C GLU A 1105 -6.41 -11.81 26.06
N GLY A 1106 -5.83 -12.32 24.98
CA GLY A 1106 -5.67 -11.51 23.79
C GLY A 1106 -4.96 -12.22 22.65
N HIS A 1107 -3.77 -12.76 22.91
CA HIS A 1107 -2.95 -13.34 21.84
C HIS A 1107 -3.70 -14.47 21.11
N ALA A 1108 -3.54 -14.56 19.78
CA ALA A 1108 -4.13 -15.58 18.93
C ALA A 1108 -3.21 -16.81 18.73
N GLY A 1109 -1.99 -16.73 19.24
CA GLY A 1109 -0.95 -17.76 19.19
C GLY A 1109 -0.15 -17.78 20.50
N ALA A 1110 0.82 -18.70 20.61
CA ALA A 1110 1.65 -18.84 21.80
C ALA A 1110 2.33 -17.51 22.18
N VAL A 1111 2.37 -17.18 23.46
CA VAL A 1111 3.08 -15.99 23.94
C VAL A 1111 4.49 -16.40 24.34
N THR A 1112 5.49 -15.87 23.64
CA THR A 1112 6.88 -16.37 23.66
C THR A 1112 7.81 -15.50 24.52
N ALA A 1113 7.48 -14.21 24.72
CA ALA A 1113 8.33 -13.30 25.49
C ALA A 1113 7.52 -12.26 26.29
N ALA A 1114 8.11 -11.77 27.37
CA ALA A 1114 7.58 -10.66 28.16
C ALA A 1114 8.69 -9.76 28.71
N CYS A 1115 8.42 -8.47 28.85
CA CYS A 1115 9.30 -7.52 29.54
C CYS A 1115 8.53 -6.42 30.28
N SER A 1116 9.13 -5.85 31.32
CA SER A 1116 8.57 -4.69 32.00
C SER A 1116 8.94 -3.42 31.26
N VAL A 1117 8.00 -2.49 31.15
CA VAL A 1117 8.17 -1.21 30.47
C VAL A 1117 7.77 -0.11 31.42
N THR A 1118 8.64 0.86 31.68
CA THR A 1118 8.28 2.07 32.42
C THR A 1118 8.00 3.20 31.45
N ALA A 1119 6.76 3.70 31.43
CA ALA A 1119 6.34 4.83 30.62
C ALA A 1119 5.60 5.83 31.50
N GLU A 1120 5.95 7.13 31.39
CA GLU A 1120 5.31 8.22 32.16
C GLU A 1120 5.37 8.00 33.68
N GLY A 1121 6.48 7.43 34.18
CA GLY A 1121 6.65 7.10 35.59
C GLY A 1121 5.78 5.94 36.09
N ARG A 1122 5.12 5.19 35.19
CA ARG A 1122 4.29 4.02 35.51
C ARG A 1122 4.83 2.77 34.86
N THR A 1123 4.82 1.68 35.60
CA THR A 1123 5.25 0.37 35.10
C THR A 1123 4.11 -0.34 34.35
N ARG A 1124 4.46 -1.00 33.25
CA ARG A 1124 3.64 -1.71 32.28
C ARG A 1124 4.28 -3.06 31.96
N LEU A 1125 3.50 -3.95 31.36
CA LEU A 1125 3.98 -5.23 30.84
C LEU A 1125 3.87 -5.24 29.32
N ALA A 1126 4.92 -5.55 28.59
CA ALA A 1126 4.83 -5.89 27.17
C ALA A 1126 5.02 -7.39 26.97
N THR A 1127 4.24 -8.02 26.09
CA THR A 1127 4.29 -9.43 25.74
C THR A 1127 4.29 -9.61 24.23
N ALA A 1128 4.92 -10.66 23.73
CA ALA A 1128 5.05 -10.94 22.30
C ALA A 1128 4.69 -12.40 22.01
N GLY A 1129 4.15 -12.69 20.83
CA GLY A 1129 3.72 -14.05 20.50
C GLY A 1129 3.78 -14.46 19.03
N ASP A 1130 3.47 -15.73 18.80
CA ASP A 1130 3.39 -16.40 17.50
C ASP A 1130 2.33 -15.83 16.56
N ASP A 1131 1.38 -15.08 17.12
CA ASP A 1131 0.38 -14.35 16.34
C ASP A 1131 0.95 -13.14 15.59
N GLY A 1132 2.25 -12.89 15.70
CA GLY A 1132 2.90 -11.73 15.07
C GLY A 1132 2.58 -10.42 15.78
N THR A 1133 2.17 -10.47 17.04
CA THR A 1133 1.74 -9.29 17.79
C THR A 1133 2.58 -9.08 19.05
N VAL A 1134 2.74 -7.82 19.42
CA VAL A 1134 3.21 -7.39 20.74
C VAL A 1134 2.05 -6.70 21.46
N ARG A 1135 1.72 -7.12 22.67
CA ARG A 1135 0.66 -6.52 23.48
C ARG A 1135 1.26 -5.86 24.69
N VAL A 1136 0.74 -4.70 25.06
CA VAL A 1136 1.16 -4.00 26.29
C VAL A 1136 -0.03 -3.90 27.20
N TRP A 1137 0.18 -4.19 28.47
CA TRP A 1137 -0.83 -4.37 29.47
C TRP A 1137 -0.57 -3.44 30.66
N ASP A 1138 -1.64 -2.95 31.25
CA ASP A 1138 -1.57 -2.29 32.54
C ASP A 1138 -1.65 -3.38 33.61
N PRO A 1139 -0.58 -3.55 34.40
CA PRO A 1139 -0.48 -4.68 35.33
C PRO A 1139 -1.44 -4.58 36.51
N ILE A 1140 -1.93 -3.39 36.88
CA ILE A 1140 -2.89 -3.22 37.98
C ILE A 1140 -4.29 -3.65 37.53
N THR A 1141 -4.67 -3.18 36.35
CA THR A 1141 -6.04 -3.35 35.84
C THR A 1141 -6.19 -4.63 35.03
N GLY A 1142 -5.10 -5.24 34.57
CA GLY A 1142 -5.10 -6.37 33.64
C GLY A 1142 -5.66 -5.99 32.27
N THR A 1143 -5.64 -4.70 31.96
CA THR A 1143 -6.22 -4.21 30.73
C THR A 1143 -5.16 -4.19 29.65
N GLN A 1144 -5.47 -4.78 28.49
CA GLN A 1144 -4.68 -4.55 27.31
C GLN A 1144 -4.74 -3.07 26.98
N LEU A 1145 -3.59 -2.43 27.03
CA LEU A 1145 -3.44 -1.04 26.67
C LEU A 1145 -2.99 -0.87 25.21
N ARG A 1146 -2.28 -1.86 24.66
CA ARG A 1146 -1.77 -1.86 23.28
C ARG A 1146 -2.02 -3.19 22.61
N HIS A 1147 -2.35 -3.14 21.33
CA HIS A 1147 -2.24 -4.29 20.44
C HIS A 1147 -1.35 -3.90 19.26
N LEU A 1148 -0.05 -4.10 19.40
CA LEU A 1148 0.92 -3.81 18.37
C LEU A 1148 0.97 -5.01 17.43
N GLU A 1149 0.08 -5.03 16.45
CA GLU A 1149 0.13 -5.97 15.35
C GLU A 1149 1.23 -5.53 14.34
N GLY A 1150 1.46 -6.27 13.26
CA GLY A 1150 2.26 -5.79 12.11
C GLY A 1150 3.50 -6.59 11.79
N HIS A 1151 3.94 -7.47 12.68
CA HIS A 1151 4.83 -8.53 12.27
C HIS A 1151 4.01 -9.60 11.53
N THR A 1152 4.47 -10.01 10.34
CA THR A 1152 3.80 -11.03 9.51
C THR A 1152 4.13 -12.48 9.94
N GLY A 1153 4.91 -12.64 11.01
CA GLY A 1153 5.26 -13.92 11.63
C GLY A 1153 5.62 -13.73 13.10
N THR A 1154 5.97 -14.83 13.77
CA THR A 1154 6.26 -14.88 15.22
C THR A 1154 7.17 -13.75 15.71
N VAL A 1155 6.77 -13.12 16.82
CA VAL A 1155 7.63 -12.19 17.56
C VAL A 1155 8.27 -12.93 18.74
N ASN A 1156 9.56 -13.24 18.65
CA ASN A 1156 10.27 -14.07 19.64
C ASN A 1156 10.86 -13.30 20.82
N ALA A 1157 10.96 -11.97 20.73
CA ALA A 1157 11.59 -11.17 21.77
C ALA A 1157 10.93 -9.80 21.88
N VAL A 1158 10.89 -9.26 23.09
CA VAL A 1158 10.41 -7.91 23.38
C VAL A 1158 11.31 -7.26 24.44
N SER A 1159 11.70 -6.00 24.23
CA SER A 1159 12.56 -5.26 25.15
C SER A 1159 12.08 -3.81 25.30
N ALA A 1160 12.34 -3.22 26.46
CA ALA A 1160 11.94 -1.87 26.80
C ALA A 1160 13.14 -0.92 26.79
N VAL A 1161 12.97 0.28 26.25
CA VAL A 1161 13.97 1.35 26.34
C VAL A 1161 13.31 2.63 26.85
N THR A 1162 13.97 3.29 27.80
CA THR A 1162 13.55 4.61 28.31
C THR A 1162 14.02 5.72 27.38
N VAL A 1163 13.09 6.42 26.73
CA VAL A 1163 13.37 7.61 25.92
C VAL A 1163 13.16 8.85 26.79
N GLY A 1164 14.24 9.58 27.07
CA GLY A 1164 14.14 10.89 27.73
C GLY A 1164 13.58 11.93 26.77
N ILE A 1165 12.32 12.32 26.97
CA ILE A 1165 11.73 13.48 26.27
C ILE A 1165 12.19 14.74 27.04
N PRO A 1166 12.73 15.79 26.39
CA PRO A 1166 12.94 17.08 27.04
C PRO A 1166 11.58 17.63 27.49
N TRP A 1167 11.44 17.90 28.78
CA TRP A 1167 10.16 18.04 29.47
C TRP A 1167 9.28 19.21 28.99
N TRP A 1168 7.97 18.97 29.07
CA TRP A 1168 6.85 19.92 29.04
C TRP A 1168 6.79 20.71 30.37
N PRO A 1169 6.47 22.01 30.42
CA PRO A 1169 6.28 22.70 31.70
C PRO A 1169 5.01 22.20 32.36
N ALA A 1170 5.12 21.70 33.60
CA ALA A 1170 3.99 21.29 34.42
C ALA A 1170 2.97 22.44 34.57
N LEU A 1171 1.80 22.31 33.94
CA LEU A 1171 0.64 23.11 34.29
C LEU A 1171 0.04 22.50 35.56
N ALA A 1172 0.23 23.22 36.66
CA ALA A 1172 -0.45 22.98 37.92
C ALA A 1172 -1.97 22.86 37.68
N THR A 1173 -2.51 21.66 37.91
CA THR A 1173 -3.95 21.44 37.93
C THR A 1173 -4.54 22.10 39.19
N THR A 1174 -5.00 23.33 39.06
CA THR A 1174 -6.04 23.85 39.95
C THR A 1174 -7.37 23.26 39.46
N ALA A 1175 -7.84 22.23 40.17
CA ALA A 1175 -9.24 21.82 40.08
C ALA A 1175 -10.15 22.93 40.61
N PRO A 1176 -11.32 23.14 39.98
CA PRO A 1176 -12.44 23.61 40.78
C PRO A 1176 -13.71 22.77 40.55
N TYR A 1177 -14.46 22.63 41.64
CA TYR A 1177 -15.86 22.19 41.76
C TYR A 1177 -16.21 20.69 41.73
N ALA A 1178 -16.21 20.12 42.93
CA ALA A 1178 -17.34 19.32 43.40
C ALA A 1178 -17.71 19.77 44.82
N SER A 1179 -18.84 20.46 44.98
CA SER A 1179 -19.70 20.33 46.17
C SER A 1179 -20.95 21.18 46.01
N GLY A 1180 -22.10 20.53 45.87
CA GLY A 1180 -23.37 21.06 46.35
C GLY A 1180 -23.84 20.15 47.48
N ILE A 1181 -23.59 20.53 48.73
CA ILE A 1181 -24.43 20.28 49.92
C ILE A 1181 -23.98 21.29 50.99
N ARG A 1182 -24.97 21.87 51.65
CA ARG A 1182 -24.93 23.05 52.53
C ARG A 1182 -24.43 22.75 53.95
N GLN A 1183 -23.85 23.81 54.55
CA GLN A 1183 -23.92 24.24 55.98
C GLN A 1183 -22.99 23.56 57.03
N PRO A 1184 -22.65 24.26 58.16
CA PRO A 1184 -21.96 25.55 58.23
C PRO A 1184 -20.85 25.63 59.32
N ALA A 1185 -19.98 26.64 59.19
CA ALA A 1185 -19.30 27.42 60.24
C ALA A 1185 -18.49 26.73 61.36
N ALA A 1186 -17.17 26.97 61.37
CA ALA A 1186 -16.47 27.58 62.51
C ALA A 1186 -15.07 28.06 62.10
N SER A 1187 -14.76 29.28 62.52
CA SER A 1187 -13.50 30.00 62.45
C SER A 1187 -12.30 29.25 63.05
N TYR A 1188 -11.08 29.44 62.51
CA TYR A 1188 -9.94 29.87 63.32
C TYR A 1188 -8.83 30.46 62.45
N ALA A 1189 -8.16 31.46 63.02
CA ALA A 1189 -7.35 32.46 62.36
C ALA A 1189 -5.86 32.07 62.21
N ALA A 1190 -5.23 32.77 61.25
CA ALA A 1190 -3.88 33.35 61.32
C ALA A 1190 -2.65 32.45 61.49
N SER A 1191 -1.74 32.49 60.52
CA SER A 1191 -0.68 33.53 60.51
C SER A 1191 0.13 33.50 59.21
N LYS A 1192 0.38 34.69 58.67
CA LYS A 1192 1.34 34.99 57.61
C LYS A 1192 2.67 35.38 58.26
N ALA A 1193 3.79 34.93 57.69
CA ALA A 1193 5.04 35.69 57.72
C ALA A 1193 5.92 35.32 56.50
N THR A 1194 5.63 36.03 55.41
CA THR A 1194 6.52 36.76 54.49
C THR A 1194 8.05 36.64 54.62
N LEU A 1195 8.73 36.49 53.46
CA LEU A 1195 9.79 37.36 52.87
C LEU A 1195 10.73 36.51 51.98
N THR A 1196 10.61 36.57 50.65
CA THR A 1196 11.28 37.46 49.65
C THR A 1196 12.70 37.06 49.24
N GLY A 1197 12.93 37.12 47.92
CA GLY A 1197 14.21 37.40 47.29
C GLY A 1197 14.93 36.16 46.76
N SER A 1198 14.77 35.76 45.50
CA SER A 1198 15.30 36.35 44.26
C SER A 1198 16.69 35.83 43.85
N VAL A 1199 16.79 35.56 42.54
CA VAL A 1199 17.98 35.64 41.66
C VAL A 1199 18.61 34.30 41.23
N HIS A 1200 18.53 34.12 39.91
CA HIS A 1200 19.38 33.43 38.92
C HIS A 1200 20.09 32.12 39.27
N CYS A 1201 19.97 31.16 38.36
CA CYS A 1201 21.12 30.65 37.60
C CYS A 1201 20.67 30.03 36.26
N ALA A 1202 21.35 30.44 35.19
CA ALA A 1202 21.77 29.57 34.10
C ALA A 1202 23.24 29.18 34.41
N PRO A 1203 23.82 28.13 33.81
CA PRO A 1203 23.33 27.29 32.72
C PRO A 1203 22.73 25.95 33.15
#